data_AF-K9QQI1-F1
#
_entry.id   AF-K9QQI1-F1
#
_cell.length_a   1.000
_cell.length_b   1.000
_cell.length_c   1.000
_cell.angle_alpha   90.00
_cell.angle_beta   90.00
_cell.angle_gamma   90.00
#
_symmetry.space_group_name_H-M   'P 1'
#
loop_
_entity.id
_entity.type
_entity.pdbx_description
1 polymer ?
#
loop_
_entity_poly.entity_id
_entity_poly.type
_entity_poly.pdbx_seq_one_letter_code
_entity_poly.pdbx_strand_id
1 'polypeptide(L)'
;MFRPDIYNNILIIFMEAIKLKFADLFAGIGGFRLAFGKSQYECVFSCEINEACRQVYFNNFADIPEYDISKIDIRNLPYFDVLTAGFPCQPFSICGRRKGFHDTRGTLFFHICEIIEHINPPVVVLENVKHILHHDQGRTLEVILYSLEDIGYAVNYEIINSKDFGLPQNRERVVFVATKNRKFDFGLLKKIYPFPTLREFLCTSGEFEYLNPQEYTMIDNPKQQASGLIFVGYRNKNIWKTGIRPNTEHLSRVHHQPNRIYSIDGVHPTIPSQETSGRFFIYIPEENAVRKLTIRECYRIMGFPDKFKTHSNLAECYKQIGNSVAIPVMYELANQIRKQFFSYLDTGNEIISDHEKYNFKQPIQLELPLIMNHREKLIQIYQSTSELEINQITLPEAYQNYVAEIAKKCFARKAVHTVLITLLVHKILHPSQDIRYHQAEMVGGFSGRSIDTKYITPTLTELGLPAMAESGWLTRSLEQPYPYTFDYNGNISPKSLKTAFLNIIDFVQTHPEKSEEVLKLLLKLIKSAKNDNVVEIIKLTNPEKIDIKTVVNALNEHFNYDYKTVGGSKLPVIAFYAVYKILLREISRYSSCTLGKLGSHTASDRTSRTAGDIEIFDKNNHLVEAIEVKHGQEITLQIVYRAKEKIIQHNPGRYYIFASKDVKESEADKINNLIKEIATEHGCQVIVNGIMPTIKYYLRLIMSVTDFIEEYSQLIESDNELQKIHKEKWNEILGRLMIE
;
A
#
# COMPACT_ATOMS: atom_id res chain seq x y z
N MET A 1 28.67 -38.58 37.25
CA MET A 1 29.89 -38.31 36.45
C MET A 1 29.49 -38.45 34.98
N PHE A 2 28.99 -37.37 34.38
CA PHE A 2 28.60 -37.34 32.96
C PHE A 2 29.60 -36.42 32.23
N ARG A 3 30.12 -36.88 31.09
CA ARG A 3 31.31 -36.33 30.43
C ARG A 3 31.08 -34.89 29.92
N PRO A 4 32.04 -33.95 30.13
CA PRO A 4 32.00 -32.59 29.60
C PRO A 4 31.88 -32.50 28.07
N ASP A 5 32.26 -33.56 27.36
CA ASP A 5 32.34 -33.61 25.89
C ASP A 5 30.98 -33.52 25.20
N ILE A 6 29.88 -33.90 25.88
CA ILE A 6 28.52 -33.85 25.33
C ILE A 6 27.97 -32.40 25.39
N TYR A 7 28.33 -31.63 26.42
CA TYR A 7 27.92 -30.23 26.52
C TYR A 7 28.61 -29.35 25.47
N ASN A 8 29.89 -29.58 25.20
CA ASN A 8 30.58 -28.86 24.13
C ASN A 8 30.03 -29.21 22.74
N ASN A 9 29.67 -30.47 22.48
CA ASN A 9 29.03 -30.82 21.20
C ASN A 9 27.59 -30.29 21.08
N ILE A 10 26.81 -30.26 22.15
CA ILE A 10 25.45 -29.67 22.14
C ILE A 10 25.50 -28.14 22.00
N LEU A 11 26.49 -27.48 22.61
CA LEU A 11 26.70 -26.04 22.45
C LEU A 11 27.22 -25.69 21.05
N ILE A 12 28.12 -26.50 20.47
CA ILE A 12 28.56 -26.36 19.07
C ILE A 12 27.39 -26.58 18.09
N ILE A 13 26.45 -27.48 18.40
CA ILE A 13 25.22 -27.68 17.61
C ILE A 13 24.23 -26.51 17.78
N PHE A 14 24.16 -25.89 18.97
CA PHE A 14 23.31 -24.71 19.22
C PHE A 14 23.92 -23.39 18.72
N MET A 15 25.23 -23.35 18.45
CA MET A 15 25.99 -22.18 18.00
C MET A 15 26.28 -22.19 16.49
N GLU A 16 25.55 -22.95 15.68
CA GLU A 16 25.41 -22.56 14.28
C GLU A 16 24.73 -21.20 14.26
N ALA A 17 25.49 -20.14 13.91
CA ALA A 17 24.99 -18.78 13.83
C ALA A 17 23.63 -18.77 13.11
N ILE A 18 22.57 -18.34 13.80
CA ILE A 18 21.22 -18.26 13.25
C ILE A 18 21.33 -17.50 11.92
N LYS A 19 21.16 -18.21 10.81
CA LYS A 19 21.21 -17.62 9.47
C LYS A 19 19.93 -16.85 9.25
N LEU A 20 20.07 -15.63 8.76
CA LEU A 20 18.92 -14.84 8.33
C LEU A 20 18.31 -15.50 7.10
N LYS A 21 17.00 -15.59 7.06
CA LYS A 21 16.26 -16.21 5.96
C LYS A 21 15.96 -15.18 4.88
N PHE A 22 16.02 -15.56 3.61
CA PHE A 22 15.59 -14.68 2.53
C PHE A 22 14.81 -15.38 1.42
N ALA A 23 14.02 -14.60 0.69
CA ALA A 23 13.36 -15.00 -0.55
C ALA A 23 14.06 -14.37 -1.78
N ASP A 24 14.24 -15.17 -2.83
CA ASP A 24 14.87 -14.78 -4.10
C ASP A 24 13.82 -14.81 -5.23
N LEU A 25 13.13 -13.68 -5.45
CA LEU A 25 12.11 -13.56 -6.49
C LEU A 25 12.71 -13.07 -7.81
N PHE A 26 12.21 -13.58 -8.93
CA PHE A 26 12.82 -13.35 -10.26
C PHE A 26 14.29 -13.77 -10.24
N ALA A 27 14.53 -14.97 -9.71
CA ALA A 27 15.83 -15.42 -9.24
C ALA A 27 16.90 -15.50 -10.35
N GLY A 28 16.46 -15.63 -11.61
CA GLY A 28 17.35 -15.85 -12.75
C GLY A 28 18.27 -17.03 -12.50
N ILE A 29 19.57 -16.78 -12.59
CA ILE A 29 20.61 -17.79 -12.32
C ILE A 29 21.16 -17.72 -10.88
N GLY A 30 20.47 -17.03 -9.96
CA GLY A 30 20.81 -16.97 -8.53
C GLY A 30 21.91 -15.97 -8.18
N GLY A 31 21.85 -14.78 -8.78
CA GLY A 31 22.78 -13.71 -8.43
C GLY A 31 22.61 -13.21 -6.99
N PHE A 32 21.35 -12.99 -6.56
CA PHE A 32 21.04 -12.72 -5.16
C PHE A 32 21.38 -13.92 -4.27
N ARG A 33 21.04 -15.16 -4.69
CA ARG A 33 21.40 -16.40 -3.98
C ARG A 33 22.89 -16.48 -3.62
N LEU A 34 23.78 -16.20 -4.58
CA LEU A 34 25.22 -16.20 -4.34
C LEU A 34 25.66 -15.09 -3.39
N ALA A 35 25.14 -13.88 -3.59
CA ALA A 35 25.53 -12.71 -2.81
C ALA A 35 25.10 -12.84 -1.33
N PHE A 36 23.83 -13.10 -1.09
CA PHE A 36 23.26 -13.24 0.25
C PHE A 36 23.78 -14.50 0.95
N GLY A 37 23.96 -15.61 0.23
CA GLY A 37 24.56 -16.83 0.78
C GLY A 37 25.98 -16.61 1.33
N LYS A 38 26.79 -15.76 0.67
CA LYS A 38 28.12 -15.36 1.18
C LYS A 38 28.05 -14.50 2.45
N SER A 39 26.93 -13.82 2.69
CA SER A 39 26.68 -12.95 3.84
C SER A 39 25.92 -13.66 4.98
N GLN A 40 26.01 -14.99 5.06
CA GLN A 40 25.36 -15.82 6.08
C GLN A 40 23.82 -15.78 6.08
N TYR A 41 23.23 -15.58 4.90
CA TYR A 41 21.79 -15.77 4.71
C TYR A 41 21.48 -17.16 4.15
N GLU A 42 20.34 -17.71 4.53
CA GLU A 42 19.75 -18.93 3.99
C GLU A 42 18.57 -18.55 3.09
N CYS A 43 18.58 -18.92 1.81
CA CYS A 43 17.37 -18.71 1.00
C CYS A 43 16.41 -19.89 1.19
N VAL A 44 15.20 -19.54 1.62
CA VAL A 44 14.12 -20.46 1.99
C VAL A 44 13.02 -20.50 0.94
N PHE A 45 13.05 -19.55 0.01
CA PHE A 45 12.11 -19.46 -1.10
C PHE A 45 12.79 -18.86 -2.32
N SER A 46 12.53 -19.41 -3.51
CA SER A 46 12.99 -18.85 -4.78
C SER A 46 11.91 -18.99 -5.86
N CYS A 47 11.82 -18.03 -6.79
CA CYS A 47 10.85 -18.06 -7.88
C CYS A 47 11.44 -17.55 -9.21
N GLU A 48 11.28 -18.34 -10.28
CA GLU A 48 11.76 -18.04 -11.64
C GLU A 48 10.94 -18.81 -12.69
N ILE A 49 10.43 -18.09 -13.71
CA ILE A 49 9.57 -18.65 -14.75
C ILE A 49 10.34 -19.22 -15.95
N ASN A 50 11.59 -18.78 -16.15
CA ASN A 50 12.41 -19.24 -17.26
C ASN A 50 13.06 -20.59 -16.94
N GLU A 51 12.66 -21.64 -17.65
CA GLU A 51 13.17 -23.00 -17.45
C GLU A 51 14.70 -23.12 -17.61
N ALA A 52 15.31 -22.40 -18.55
CA ALA A 52 16.76 -22.43 -18.72
C ALA A 52 17.49 -21.79 -17.51
N CYS A 53 16.91 -20.74 -16.91
CA CYS A 53 17.39 -20.16 -15.66
C CYS A 53 17.21 -21.13 -14.49
N ARG A 54 16.02 -21.74 -14.33
CA ARG A 54 15.74 -22.74 -13.28
C ARG A 54 16.72 -23.91 -13.33
N GLN A 55 17.03 -24.41 -14.53
CA GLN A 55 18.01 -25.48 -14.72
C GLN A 55 19.41 -25.07 -14.24
N VAL A 56 19.85 -23.86 -14.58
CA VAL A 56 21.15 -23.33 -14.12
C VAL A 56 21.13 -23.10 -12.60
N TYR A 57 20.02 -22.61 -12.04
CA TYR A 57 19.83 -22.45 -10.61
C TYR A 57 19.99 -23.79 -9.89
N PHE A 58 19.25 -24.83 -10.32
CA PHE A 58 19.33 -26.18 -9.77
C PHE A 58 20.75 -26.76 -9.85
N ASN A 59 21.43 -26.59 -10.98
CA ASN A 59 22.79 -27.12 -11.16
C ASN A 59 23.80 -26.54 -10.15
N ASN A 60 23.58 -25.30 -9.67
CA ASN A 60 24.47 -24.61 -8.75
C ASN A 60 24.04 -24.68 -7.28
N PHE A 61 22.74 -24.78 -6.99
CA PHE A 61 22.21 -24.71 -5.61
C PHE A 61 21.46 -25.97 -5.17
N ALA A 62 21.26 -26.94 -6.06
CA ALA A 62 20.41 -28.12 -5.82
C ALA A 62 18.99 -27.78 -5.34
N ASP A 63 18.50 -26.61 -5.76
CA ASP A 63 17.19 -26.05 -5.43
C ASP A 63 16.45 -25.72 -6.74
N ILE A 64 15.14 -25.96 -6.78
CA ILE A 64 14.30 -25.71 -7.96
C ILE A 64 13.36 -24.56 -7.62
N PRO A 65 13.56 -23.36 -8.21
CA PRO A 65 12.66 -22.23 -7.96
C PRO A 65 11.22 -22.54 -8.36
N GLU A 66 10.27 -22.00 -7.60
CA GLU A 66 8.85 -21.98 -7.97
C GLU A 66 8.65 -21.26 -9.31
N TYR A 67 7.68 -21.70 -10.10
CA TYR A 67 7.60 -21.30 -11.50
C TYR A 67 7.05 -19.88 -11.72
N ASP A 68 5.76 -19.68 -11.46
CA ASP A 68 5.05 -18.46 -11.84
C ASP A 68 4.57 -17.73 -10.58
N ILE A 69 5.16 -16.54 -10.34
CA ILE A 69 4.87 -15.73 -9.16
C ILE A 69 3.38 -15.39 -9.03
N SER A 70 2.65 -15.28 -10.14
CA SER A 70 1.21 -14.97 -10.15
C SER A 70 0.32 -16.12 -9.66
N LYS A 71 0.90 -17.33 -9.53
CA LYS A 71 0.20 -18.56 -9.14
C LYS A 71 0.64 -19.09 -7.78
N ILE A 72 1.54 -18.41 -7.09
CA ILE A 72 2.00 -18.82 -5.76
C ILE A 72 0.84 -18.67 -4.77
N ASP A 73 0.58 -19.72 -3.99
CA ASP A 73 -0.28 -19.62 -2.81
C ASP A 73 0.51 -18.98 -1.66
N ILE A 74 0.32 -17.67 -1.50
CA ILE A 74 1.04 -16.85 -0.51
C ILE A 74 0.89 -17.37 0.92
N ARG A 75 -0.21 -18.08 1.24
CA ARG A 75 -0.50 -18.59 2.60
C ARG A 75 0.44 -19.70 3.05
N ASN A 76 1.09 -20.37 2.10
CA ASN A 76 1.99 -21.49 2.37
C ASN A 76 3.47 -21.09 2.25
N LEU A 77 3.77 -19.81 2.02
CA LEU A 77 5.14 -19.35 1.90
C LEU A 77 5.86 -19.43 3.26
N PRO A 78 7.13 -19.89 3.28
CA PRO A 78 7.93 -19.85 4.50
C PRO A 78 8.22 -18.41 4.90
N TYR A 79 8.38 -18.17 6.20
CA TYR A 79 8.84 -16.88 6.69
C TYR A 79 10.28 -16.59 6.25
N PHE A 80 10.55 -15.33 5.89
CA PHE A 80 11.89 -14.82 5.58
C PHE A 80 12.09 -13.41 6.14
N ASP A 81 13.34 -13.11 6.52
CA ASP A 81 13.75 -11.82 7.08
C ASP A 81 13.97 -10.76 5.98
N VAL A 82 14.39 -11.21 4.80
CA VAL A 82 14.66 -10.35 3.65
C VAL A 82 13.97 -10.87 2.40
N LEU A 83 13.28 -10.01 1.67
CA LEU A 83 12.83 -10.29 0.31
C LEU A 83 13.78 -9.63 -0.70
N THR A 84 14.22 -10.35 -1.71
CA THR A 84 15.00 -9.82 -2.82
C THR A 84 14.25 -10.01 -4.14
N ALA A 85 14.26 -9.01 -5.02
CA ALA A 85 13.63 -9.11 -6.33
C ALA A 85 14.29 -8.22 -7.40
N GLY A 86 14.81 -8.85 -8.46
CA GLY A 86 15.27 -8.18 -9.69
C GLY A 86 14.17 -8.15 -10.75
N PHE A 87 13.10 -7.40 -10.50
CA PHE A 87 11.85 -7.53 -11.26
C PHE A 87 11.90 -6.84 -12.64
N PRO A 88 11.19 -7.35 -13.65
CA PRO A 88 11.14 -6.72 -14.98
C PRO A 88 10.53 -5.30 -14.96
N CYS A 89 11.12 -4.36 -15.70
CA CYS A 89 10.60 -2.99 -15.85
C CYS A 89 9.35 -2.98 -16.75
N GLN A 90 8.17 -2.76 -16.17
CA GLN A 90 6.88 -2.67 -16.88
C GLN A 90 6.19 -1.32 -16.60
N PRO A 91 5.43 -0.74 -17.56
CA PRO A 91 4.73 0.53 -17.31
C PRO A 91 3.50 0.31 -16.42
N PHE A 92 3.35 1.14 -15.39
CA PHE A 92 2.18 1.16 -14.50
C PHE A 92 1.09 2.13 -14.97
N SER A 93 1.10 2.55 -16.23
CA SER A 93 0.27 3.62 -16.78
C SER A 93 -1.26 3.36 -16.66
N ILE A 94 -1.67 2.09 -16.57
CA ILE A 94 -3.07 1.67 -16.34
C ILE A 94 -3.42 1.72 -14.84
N CYS A 95 -2.43 1.56 -13.96
CA CYS A 95 -2.56 1.51 -12.50
C CYS A 95 -2.59 2.91 -11.84
N GLY A 96 -2.23 3.96 -12.58
CA GLY A 96 -1.97 5.32 -12.07
C GLY A 96 -3.17 6.16 -11.63
N ARG A 97 -4.37 5.58 -11.41
CA ARG A 97 -5.56 6.35 -10.95
C ARG A 97 -5.81 6.28 -9.43
N ARG A 98 -4.78 6.02 -8.61
CA ARG A 98 -4.84 6.12 -7.13
C ARG A 98 -6.03 5.36 -6.51
N LYS A 99 -6.38 4.19 -7.06
CA LYS A 99 -7.54 3.36 -6.66
C LYS A 99 -7.20 2.22 -5.67
N GLY A 100 -6.01 2.22 -5.08
CA GLY A 100 -5.59 1.24 -4.06
C GLY A 100 -5.08 -0.10 -4.63
N PHE A 101 -4.41 -0.87 -3.75
CA PHE A 101 -3.65 -2.10 -4.05
C PHE A 101 -4.43 -3.23 -4.73
N HIS A 102 -5.74 -3.31 -4.49
CA HIS A 102 -6.55 -4.46 -4.91
C HIS A 102 -7.08 -4.37 -6.36
N ASP A 103 -6.95 -3.20 -7.01
CA ASP A 103 -7.46 -2.96 -8.37
C ASP A 103 -6.40 -3.25 -9.45
N THR A 104 -5.14 -3.46 -9.05
CA THR A 104 -3.99 -3.61 -9.97
C THR A 104 -3.52 -5.05 -10.10
N ARG A 105 -4.47 -5.96 -10.36
CA ARG A 105 -4.17 -7.36 -10.69
C ARG A 105 -3.64 -7.43 -12.13
N GLY A 106 -2.33 -7.57 -12.30
CA GLY A 106 -1.75 -7.83 -13.63
C GLY A 106 -0.28 -7.44 -13.86
N THR A 107 0.41 -6.78 -12.93
CA THR A 107 1.84 -6.48 -13.09
C THR A 107 2.69 -7.18 -12.03
N LEU A 108 3.90 -7.58 -12.41
CA LEU A 108 4.79 -8.42 -11.58
C LEU A 108 5.17 -7.75 -10.25
N PHE A 109 5.25 -6.41 -10.21
CA PHE A 109 5.55 -5.65 -8.99
C PHE A 109 4.46 -5.81 -7.93
N PHE A 110 3.17 -5.83 -8.30
CA PHE A 110 2.09 -5.97 -7.31
C PHE A 110 2.03 -7.36 -6.70
N HIS A 111 2.45 -8.41 -7.41
CA HIS A 111 2.63 -9.73 -6.79
C HIS A 111 3.73 -9.73 -5.73
N ILE A 112 4.78 -8.91 -5.90
CA ILE A 112 5.77 -8.70 -4.84
C ILE A 112 5.10 -8.03 -3.64
N CYS A 113 4.29 -6.98 -3.86
CA CYS A 113 3.53 -6.30 -2.81
C CYS A 113 2.59 -7.25 -2.05
N GLU A 114 1.86 -8.13 -2.74
CA GLU A 114 0.99 -9.15 -2.12
C GLU A 114 1.79 -10.08 -1.18
N ILE A 115 2.97 -10.53 -1.62
CA ILE A 115 3.87 -11.35 -0.80
C ILE A 115 4.39 -10.54 0.40
N ILE A 116 4.78 -9.28 0.20
CA ILE A 116 5.27 -8.38 1.26
C ILE A 116 4.17 -8.12 2.29
N GLU A 117 2.93 -7.85 1.88
CA GLU A 117 1.79 -7.63 2.78
C GLU A 117 1.51 -8.86 3.62
N HIS A 118 1.59 -10.05 3.01
CA HIS A 118 1.30 -11.31 3.69
C HIS A 118 2.40 -11.73 4.68
N ILE A 119 3.66 -11.75 4.22
CA ILE A 119 4.80 -12.24 5.02
C ILE A 119 5.33 -11.15 5.96
N ASN A 120 5.17 -9.88 5.58
CA ASN A 120 5.60 -8.72 6.36
C ASN A 120 7.10 -8.75 6.75
N PRO A 121 8.03 -9.03 5.81
CA PRO A 121 9.45 -9.18 6.11
C PRO A 121 10.07 -7.87 6.64
N PRO A 122 11.03 -7.90 7.58
CA PRO A 122 11.71 -6.70 8.07
C PRO A 122 12.36 -5.84 6.97
N VAL A 123 12.92 -6.47 5.93
CA VAL A 123 13.64 -5.80 4.85
C VAL A 123 13.21 -6.32 3.47
N VAL A 124 13.09 -5.41 2.52
CA VAL A 124 12.81 -5.69 1.10
C VAL A 124 13.87 -4.99 0.25
N VAL A 125 14.44 -5.72 -0.70
CA VAL A 125 15.44 -5.24 -1.65
C VAL A 125 14.92 -5.44 -3.06
N LEU A 126 14.75 -4.34 -3.80
CA LEU A 126 14.37 -4.39 -5.21
C LEU A 126 15.49 -3.82 -6.08
N GLU A 127 15.78 -4.46 -7.20
CA GLU A 127 16.76 -3.99 -8.18
C GLU A 127 16.09 -3.72 -9.53
N ASN A 128 16.52 -2.65 -10.20
CA ASN A 128 16.10 -2.38 -11.57
C ASN A 128 17.12 -1.53 -12.36
N VAL A 129 16.88 -1.38 -13.67
CA VAL A 129 17.68 -0.52 -14.54
C VAL A 129 17.50 0.97 -14.20
N LYS A 130 18.56 1.78 -14.40
CA LYS A 130 18.55 3.24 -14.16
C LYS A 130 17.38 3.98 -14.82
N HIS A 131 16.91 3.49 -15.96
CA HIS A 131 15.79 4.10 -16.68
C HIS A 131 14.48 4.11 -15.88
N ILE A 132 14.31 3.24 -14.88
CA ILE A 132 13.08 3.18 -14.08
C ILE A 132 12.72 4.50 -13.39
N LEU A 133 13.72 5.33 -13.09
CA LEU A 133 13.53 6.66 -12.46
C LEU A 133 12.78 7.65 -13.36
N HIS A 134 12.86 7.46 -14.67
CA HIS A 134 12.21 8.33 -15.67
C HIS A 134 11.17 7.57 -16.50
N HIS A 135 10.99 6.28 -16.20
CA HIS A 135 10.08 5.41 -16.92
C HIS A 135 8.63 5.88 -16.70
N ASP A 136 7.86 5.89 -17.79
CA ASP A 136 6.49 6.40 -17.80
C ASP A 136 6.37 7.83 -17.22
N GLN A 137 7.30 8.71 -17.58
CA GLN A 137 7.40 10.09 -17.07
C GLN A 137 7.58 10.18 -15.55
N GLY A 138 8.22 9.19 -14.93
CA GLY A 138 8.47 9.12 -13.48
C GLY A 138 7.33 8.48 -12.68
N ARG A 139 6.19 8.20 -13.30
CA ARG A 139 5.04 7.54 -12.64
C ARG A 139 5.38 6.16 -12.10
N THR A 140 6.29 5.45 -12.79
CA THR A 140 6.69 4.10 -12.37
C THR A 140 7.36 4.13 -10.99
N LEU A 141 8.25 5.08 -10.78
CA LEU A 141 8.93 5.32 -9.51
C LEU A 141 7.94 5.76 -8.42
N GLU A 142 7.05 6.71 -8.72
CA GLU A 142 6.02 7.19 -7.76
C GLU A 142 5.17 6.03 -7.23
N VAL A 143 4.73 5.14 -8.12
CA VAL A 143 3.95 3.95 -7.74
C VAL A 143 4.76 3.00 -6.86
N ILE A 144 6.03 2.71 -7.18
CA ILE A 144 6.85 1.82 -6.35
C ILE A 144 7.01 2.35 -4.93
N LEU A 145 7.36 3.65 -4.81
CA LEU A 145 7.55 4.29 -3.52
C LEU A 145 6.24 4.30 -2.73
N TYR A 146 5.16 4.81 -3.34
CA TYR A 146 3.84 4.86 -2.71
C TYR A 146 3.36 3.47 -2.28
N SER A 147 3.53 2.45 -3.13
CA SER A 147 3.09 1.10 -2.83
C SER A 147 3.83 0.49 -1.64
N LEU A 148 5.14 0.66 -1.54
CA LEU A 148 5.89 0.13 -0.40
C LEU A 148 5.63 0.94 0.89
N GLU A 149 5.49 2.26 0.77
CA GLU A 149 5.19 3.16 1.89
C GLU A 149 3.81 2.93 2.49
N ASP A 150 2.79 2.69 1.66
CA ASP A 150 1.42 2.44 2.12
C ASP A 150 1.28 1.06 2.82
N ILE A 151 2.10 0.07 2.45
CA ILE A 151 2.26 -1.20 3.19
C ILE A 151 3.11 -1.02 4.48
N GLY A 152 3.57 0.20 4.76
CA GLY A 152 4.24 0.58 6.00
C GLY A 152 5.74 0.29 6.00
N TYR A 153 6.42 0.53 4.87
CA TYR A 153 7.88 0.50 4.80
C TYR A 153 8.46 1.90 4.58
N ALA A 154 9.54 2.21 5.28
CA ALA A 154 10.41 3.33 4.95
C ALA A 154 11.30 2.94 3.77
N VAL A 155 11.13 3.63 2.64
CA VAL A 155 11.86 3.33 1.40
C VAL A 155 13.01 4.32 1.21
N ASN A 156 14.17 3.81 0.79
CA ASN A 156 15.26 4.60 0.26
C ASN A 156 15.81 3.91 -1.01
N TYR A 157 16.38 4.68 -1.94
CA TYR A 157 16.99 4.12 -3.14
C TYR A 157 18.20 4.92 -3.63
N GLU A 158 19.15 4.23 -4.28
CA GLU A 158 20.34 4.86 -4.87
C GLU A 158 20.69 4.23 -6.22
N ILE A 159 21.33 5.02 -7.09
CA ILE A 159 21.97 4.50 -8.31
C ILE A 159 23.36 4.00 -7.93
N ILE A 160 23.56 2.69 -8.03
CA ILE A 160 24.81 2.01 -7.71
C ILE A 160 25.50 1.56 -9.00
N ASN A 161 26.81 1.78 -9.09
CA ASN A 161 27.62 1.32 -10.23
C ASN A 161 28.55 0.18 -9.82
N SER A 162 28.52 -0.94 -10.55
CA SER A 162 29.34 -2.11 -10.21
C SER A 162 30.85 -1.84 -10.14
N LYS A 163 31.35 -0.83 -10.87
CA LYS A 163 32.77 -0.48 -10.81
C LYS A 163 33.24 -0.03 -9.44
N ASP A 164 32.36 0.60 -8.67
CA ASP A 164 32.66 1.07 -7.32
C ASP A 164 32.73 -0.10 -6.32
N PHE A 165 32.46 -1.35 -6.75
CA PHE A 165 32.41 -2.54 -5.90
C PHE A 165 33.33 -3.66 -6.43
N GLY A 166 34.45 -3.28 -7.05
CA GLY A 166 35.51 -4.23 -7.43
C GLY A 166 35.24 -5.03 -8.70
N LEU A 167 34.39 -4.54 -9.61
CA LEU A 167 34.19 -5.14 -10.94
C LEU A 167 34.62 -4.20 -12.06
N PRO A 168 35.22 -4.67 -13.16
CA PRO A 168 35.65 -3.80 -14.25
C PRO A 168 34.49 -3.56 -15.24
N GLN A 169 33.32 -3.17 -14.73
CA GLN A 169 32.13 -2.93 -15.55
C GLN A 169 31.43 -1.64 -15.14
N ASN A 170 31.13 -0.78 -16.12
CA ASN A 170 30.23 0.35 -15.94
C ASN A 170 28.77 -0.11 -16.07
N ARG A 171 28.17 -0.54 -14.96
CA ARG A 171 26.78 -1.01 -14.86
C ARG A 171 26.07 -0.28 -13.73
N GLU A 172 25.32 0.75 -14.10
CA GLU A 172 24.47 1.51 -13.19
C GLU A 172 23.11 0.80 -13.02
N ARG A 173 22.70 0.60 -11.76
CA ARG A 173 21.41 0.02 -11.37
C ARG A 173 20.81 0.80 -10.23
N VAL A 174 19.49 0.88 -10.20
CA VAL A 174 18.77 1.46 -9.07
C VAL A 174 18.46 0.33 -8.12
N VAL A 175 18.86 0.51 -6.87
CA VAL A 175 18.55 -0.42 -5.78
C VAL A 175 17.64 0.30 -4.81
N PHE A 176 16.47 -0.28 -4.54
CA PHE A 176 15.54 0.14 -3.51
C PHE A 176 15.74 -0.74 -2.29
N VAL A 177 15.83 -0.14 -1.11
CA VAL A 177 15.78 -0.85 0.17
C VAL A 177 14.63 -0.26 0.98
N ALA A 178 13.63 -1.10 1.25
CA ALA A 178 12.45 -0.77 2.02
C ALA A 178 12.49 -1.54 3.35
N THR A 179 12.34 -0.86 4.49
CA THR A 179 12.37 -1.52 5.81
C THR A 179 11.26 -1.02 6.74
N LYS A 180 10.92 -1.80 7.78
CA LYS A 180 9.81 -1.47 8.69
C LYS A 180 10.03 -0.25 9.59
N ASN A 181 11.27 0.09 9.92
CA ASN A 181 11.54 1.01 11.03
C ASN A 181 12.28 2.29 10.63
N ARG A 182 13.32 2.19 9.81
CA ARG A 182 14.19 3.33 9.45
C ARG A 182 14.73 3.20 8.04
N LYS A 183 15.02 4.32 7.38
CA LYS A 183 15.61 4.29 6.04
C LYS A 183 17.00 3.62 6.08
N PHE A 184 17.29 2.79 5.09
CA PHE A 184 18.62 2.23 4.88
C PHE A 184 19.57 3.33 4.44
N ASP A 185 20.78 3.34 5.00
CA ASP A 185 21.82 4.30 4.67
C ASP A 185 22.78 3.70 3.65
N PHE A 186 22.61 4.10 2.38
CA PHE A 186 23.51 3.71 1.29
C PHE A 186 24.91 4.35 1.41
N GLY A 187 25.05 5.44 2.17
CA GLY A 187 26.33 6.10 2.42
C GLY A 187 27.34 5.23 3.18
N LEU A 188 26.85 4.19 3.86
CA LEU A 188 27.68 3.22 4.58
C LEU A 188 28.18 2.06 3.70
N LEU A 189 27.77 1.99 2.43
CA LEU A 189 28.28 1.01 1.48
C LEU A 189 29.78 1.23 1.24
N LYS A 190 30.57 0.17 1.37
CA LYS A 190 32.01 0.23 1.14
C LYS A 190 32.34 0.17 -0.35
N LYS A 191 32.71 1.32 -0.90
CA LYS A 191 33.21 1.45 -2.28
C LYS A 191 34.71 1.16 -2.34
N ILE A 192 35.16 0.56 -3.44
CA ILE A 192 36.55 0.14 -3.68
C ILE A 192 37.17 1.08 -4.72
N TYR A 193 38.29 1.73 -4.35
CA TYR A 193 39.05 2.61 -5.23
C TYR A 193 40.57 2.34 -5.13
N PRO A 194 41.32 2.42 -6.25
CA PRO A 194 40.82 2.54 -7.62
C PRO A 194 40.00 1.31 -8.03
N PHE A 195 39.05 1.48 -8.94
CA PHE A 195 38.30 0.34 -9.48
C PHE A 195 39.21 -0.49 -10.40
N PRO A 196 39.03 -1.82 -10.45
CA PRO A 196 39.89 -2.68 -11.27
C PRO A 196 39.63 -2.49 -12.76
N THR A 197 40.64 -2.85 -13.55
CA THR A 197 40.58 -2.82 -15.01
C THR A 197 40.11 -4.15 -15.58
N LEU A 198 39.61 -4.14 -16.81
CA LEU A 198 39.12 -5.36 -17.47
C LEU A 198 40.23 -6.40 -17.62
N ARG A 199 41.48 -5.96 -17.80
CA ARG A 199 42.71 -6.77 -17.86
C ARG A 199 42.79 -7.81 -16.73
N GLU A 200 42.45 -7.42 -15.51
CA GLU A 200 42.56 -8.29 -14.33
C GLU A 200 41.56 -9.45 -14.32
N PHE A 201 40.52 -9.38 -15.17
CA PHE A 201 39.42 -10.34 -15.21
C PHE A 201 39.46 -11.26 -16.43
N LEU A 202 40.42 -11.05 -17.33
CA LEU A 202 40.58 -11.84 -18.55
C LEU A 202 41.13 -13.24 -18.28
N CYS A 203 40.84 -14.17 -19.17
CA CYS A 203 41.46 -15.48 -19.19
C CYS A 203 42.88 -15.35 -19.74
N THR A 204 43.86 -15.95 -19.06
CA THR A 204 45.27 -15.97 -19.49
C THR A 204 45.56 -17.04 -20.54
N SER A 205 44.65 -17.99 -20.73
CA SER A 205 44.73 -19.06 -21.72
C SER A 205 43.31 -19.51 -22.14
N GLY A 206 43.18 -20.03 -23.36
CA GLY A 206 41.93 -20.51 -23.93
C GLY A 206 41.87 -20.31 -25.45
N GLU A 207 40.80 -20.82 -26.06
CA GLU A 207 40.49 -20.48 -27.45
C GLU A 207 39.82 -19.11 -27.52
N PHE A 208 40.44 -18.20 -28.26
CA PHE A 208 39.99 -16.81 -28.39
C PHE A 208 39.58 -16.50 -29.82
N GLU A 209 38.46 -15.78 -29.96
CA GLU A 209 37.92 -15.33 -31.26
C GLU A 209 38.44 -13.93 -31.59
N TYR A 210 39.48 -13.84 -32.42
CA TYR A 210 40.06 -12.58 -32.90
C TYR A 210 39.35 -12.05 -34.14
N LEU A 211 39.23 -10.73 -34.25
CA LEU A 211 38.81 -10.07 -35.49
C LEU A 211 39.99 -9.91 -36.44
N ASN A 212 39.73 -10.03 -37.74
CA ASN A 212 40.73 -9.68 -38.74
C ASN A 212 40.96 -8.16 -38.74
N PRO A 213 42.20 -7.66 -38.93
CA PRO A 213 42.50 -6.23 -38.94
C PRO A 213 41.66 -5.41 -39.93
N GLN A 214 41.18 -6.01 -41.03
CA GLN A 214 40.31 -5.33 -42.01
C GLN A 214 38.86 -5.14 -41.51
N GLU A 215 38.45 -5.82 -40.44
CA GLU A 215 37.08 -5.80 -39.91
C GLU A 215 36.83 -4.65 -38.91
N TYR A 216 37.86 -3.91 -38.50
CA TYR A 216 37.73 -2.82 -37.54
C TYR A 216 38.63 -1.63 -37.87
N THR A 217 38.32 -0.51 -37.21
CA THR A 217 39.10 0.73 -37.27
C THR A 217 39.42 1.17 -35.84
N MET A 218 40.69 1.48 -35.59
CA MET A 218 41.16 2.04 -34.31
C MET A 218 41.10 3.56 -34.33
N ILE A 219 40.90 4.16 -33.16
CA ILE A 219 40.84 5.61 -32.99
C ILE A 219 42.18 6.10 -32.48
N ASP A 220 42.69 7.16 -33.10
CA ASP A 220 43.90 7.83 -32.65
C ASP A 220 43.66 8.55 -31.32
N ASN A 221 44.54 8.33 -30.35
CA ASN A 221 44.52 8.98 -29.03
C ASN A 221 43.17 8.83 -28.28
N PRO A 222 42.72 7.59 -28.00
CA PRO A 222 41.46 7.35 -27.30
C PRO A 222 41.50 7.95 -25.89
N LYS A 223 40.38 8.54 -25.46
CA LYS A 223 40.25 9.15 -24.14
C LYS A 223 39.47 8.26 -23.18
N GLN A 224 39.94 8.18 -21.94
CA GLN A 224 39.16 7.59 -20.86
C GLN A 224 38.00 8.51 -20.46
N GLN A 225 36.80 7.95 -20.42
CA GLN A 225 35.59 8.63 -19.97
C GLN A 225 35.51 8.65 -18.45
N ALA A 226 34.71 9.55 -17.86
CA ALA A 226 34.44 9.55 -16.41
C ALA A 226 33.82 8.22 -15.91
N SER A 227 33.14 7.49 -16.79
CA SER A 227 32.66 6.13 -16.52
C SER A 227 33.78 5.11 -16.32
N GLY A 228 35.03 5.42 -16.71
CA GLY A 228 36.16 4.51 -16.76
C GLY A 228 36.28 3.77 -18.11
N LEU A 229 35.31 3.95 -19.02
CA LEU A 229 35.33 3.34 -20.34
C LEU A 229 36.42 3.99 -21.21
N ILE A 230 37.14 3.17 -21.96
CA ILE A 230 38.10 3.63 -22.98
C ILE A 230 37.64 3.07 -24.31
N PHE A 231 36.92 3.88 -25.08
CA PHE A 231 36.47 3.50 -26.43
C PHE A 231 37.62 3.71 -27.41
N VAL A 232 38.13 2.62 -27.99
CA VAL A 232 39.39 2.62 -28.76
C VAL A 232 39.20 2.31 -30.23
N GLY A 233 38.02 1.85 -30.63
CA GLY A 233 37.77 1.51 -32.02
C GLY A 233 36.36 0.99 -32.24
N TYR A 234 36.07 0.65 -33.49
CA TYR A 234 34.79 0.12 -33.89
C TYR A 234 34.93 -0.84 -35.06
N ARG A 235 33.97 -1.74 -35.21
CA ARG A 235 33.86 -2.64 -36.36
C ARG A 235 33.39 -1.88 -37.58
N ASN A 236 33.93 -2.23 -38.75
CA ASN A 236 33.60 -1.68 -40.06
C ASN A 236 32.22 -2.20 -40.52
N LYS A 237 31.17 -1.79 -39.82
CA LYS A 237 29.77 -2.18 -40.00
C LYS A 237 28.88 -0.94 -40.00
N ASN A 238 27.59 -1.15 -40.26
CA ASN A 238 26.60 -0.08 -40.29
C ASN A 238 26.60 0.75 -39.00
N ILE A 239 26.48 2.07 -39.16
CA ILE A 239 26.30 3.06 -38.11
C ILE A 239 24.85 3.56 -38.08
N TRP A 240 24.46 4.30 -37.05
CA TRP A 240 23.17 4.98 -37.03
C TRP A 240 23.06 5.96 -38.22
N LYS A 241 21.91 6.05 -38.90
CA LYS A 241 21.76 6.98 -40.05
C LYS A 241 21.18 8.33 -39.65
N THR A 242 20.37 8.36 -38.60
CA THR A 242 19.62 9.54 -38.16
C THR A 242 20.39 10.32 -37.11
N GLY A 243 20.56 11.63 -37.29
CA GLY A 243 21.14 12.52 -36.28
C GLY A 243 22.67 12.51 -36.17
N ILE A 244 23.38 11.89 -37.11
CA ILE A 244 24.83 11.91 -37.20
C ILE A 244 25.31 13.17 -37.95
N ARG A 245 26.31 13.86 -37.39
CA ARG A 245 27.00 14.96 -38.05
C ARG A 245 28.20 14.42 -38.84
N PRO A 246 28.58 15.03 -39.99
CA PRO A 246 29.79 14.65 -40.71
C PRO A 246 31.03 14.63 -39.80
N ASN A 247 31.98 13.73 -40.04
CA ASN A 247 33.26 13.60 -39.31
C ASN A 247 33.11 13.24 -37.82
N THR A 248 32.09 12.48 -37.44
CA THR A 248 31.85 12.05 -36.05
C THR A 248 31.98 10.54 -35.82
N GLU A 249 32.56 9.81 -36.78
CA GLU A 249 32.74 8.35 -36.77
C GLU A 249 33.59 7.86 -35.61
N HIS A 250 34.47 8.71 -35.06
CA HIS A 250 35.28 8.43 -33.88
C HIS A 250 34.49 8.44 -32.55
N LEU A 251 33.20 8.84 -32.55
CA LEU A 251 32.38 8.91 -31.34
C LEU A 251 31.62 7.59 -31.11
N SER A 252 31.76 7.00 -29.92
CA SER A 252 31.06 5.74 -29.58
C SER A 252 29.54 5.75 -29.82
N ARG A 253 28.88 6.90 -29.65
CA ARG A 253 27.42 7.07 -29.82
C ARG A 253 26.94 6.84 -31.26
N VAL A 254 27.81 6.96 -32.26
CA VAL A 254 27.44 6.73 -33.68
C VAL A 254 27.39 5.24 -34.03
N HIS A 255 28.03 4.41 -33.22
CA HIS A 255 28.11 2.97 -33.43
C HIS A 255 27.05 2.22 -32.62
N HIS A 256 26.47 1.17 -33.20
CA HIS A 256 25.70 0.20 -32.43
C HIS A 256 26.59 -0.49 -31.39
N GLN A 257 26.02 -0.84 -30.24
CA GLN A 257 26.79 -1.43 -29.13
C GLN A 257 27.64 -2.66 -29.52
N PRO A 258 27.15 -3.61 -30.36
CA PRO A 258 27.94 -4.77 -30.81
C PRO A 258 29.12 -4.45 -31.73
N ASN A 259 29.22 -3.20 -32.20
CA ASN A 259 30.30 -2.74 -33.08
C ASN A 259 31.36 -1.96 -32.32
N ARG A 260 31.19 -1.71 -31.01
CA ARG A 260 32.14 -0.91 -30.23
C ARG A 260 33.27 -1.77 -29.68
N ILE A 261 34.48 -1.22 -29.69
CA ILE A 261 35.68 -1.87 -29.18
C ILE A 261 36.23 -1.04 -28.01
N TYR A 262 36.49 -1.70 -26.89
CA TYR A 262 36.98 -1.06 -25.67
C TYR A 262 38.37 -1.56 -25.26
N SER A 263 39.20 -0.70 -24.67
CA SER A 263 40.51 -1.12 -24.12
C SER A 263 40.32 -1.96 -22.86
N ILE A 264 41.21 -2.95 -22.68
CA ILE A 264 41.31 -3.74 -21.45
C ILE A 264 41.87 -2.95 -20.25
N ASP A 265 42.51 -1.80 -20.51
CA ASP A 265 43.02 -0.90 -19.45
C ASP A 265 41.92 -0.02 -18.84
N GLY A 266 40.69 -0.10 -19.37
CA GLY A 266 39.52 0.56 -18.83
C GLY A 266 38.54 -0.45 -18.21
N VAL A 267 37.30 0.00 -18.01
CA VAL A 267 36.17 -0.89 -17.69
C VAL A 267 35.43 -1.30 -18.96
N HIS A 268 34.63 -2.35 -18.87
CA HIS A 268 33.70 -2.79 -19.91
C HIS A 268 32.33 -2.08 -19.77
N PRO A 269 31.59 -1.80 -20.86
CA PRO A 269 30.19 -1.36 -20.74
C PRO A 269 29.29 -2.43 -20.10
N THR A 270 28.06 -2.07 -19.77
CA THR A 270 27.06 -3.03 -19.28
C THR A 270 26.86 -4.16 -20.30
N ILE A 271 26.87 -5.42 -19.84
CA ILE A 271 26.41 -6.57 -20.65
C ILE A 271 24.88 -6.52 -20.75
N PRO A 272 24.30 -6.32 -21.96
CA PRO A 272 22.85 -6.34 -22.18
C PRO A 272 22.34 -7.76 -22.43
N SER A 273 21.13 -8.06 -21.99
CA SER A 273 20.50 -9.37 -22.22
C SER A 273 20.01 -9.59 -23.66
N GLN A 274 19.92 -8.53 -24.47
CA GLN A 274 19.51 -8.62 -25.87
C GLN A 274 20.64 -9.09 -26.80
N GLU A 275 21.91 -9.08 -26.36
CA GLU A 275 23.04 -9.53 -27.17
C GLU A 275 23.29 -11.03 -26.98
N THR A 276 22.78 -11.85 -27.90
CA THR A 276 22.83 -13.31 -27.81
C THR A 276 24.06 -13.93 -28.48
N SER A 277 24.85 -13.17 -29.23
CA SER A 277 26.05 -13.67 -29.93
C SER A 277 27.35 -13.29 -29.22
N GLY A 278 27.26 -12.56 -28.10
CA GLY A 278 28.42 -12.20 -27.29
C GLY A 278 29.36 -11.20 -27.94
N ARG A 279 28.87 -10.32 -28.83
CA ARG A 279 29.67 -9.35 -29.60
C ARG A 279 30.21 -8.21 -28.73
N PHE A 280 31.03 -8.58 -27.76
CA PHE A 280 31.71 -7.71 -26.80
C PHE A 280 33.20 -7.71 -27.14
N PHE A 281 33.62 -6.72 -27.92
CA PHE A 281 34.98 -6.68 -28.46
C PHE A 281 35.89 -5.82 -27.60
N ILE A 282 37.08 -6.37 -27.34
CA ILE A 282 38.11 -5.76 -26.52
C ILE A 282 39.42 -5.69 -27.31
N TYR A 283 40.18 -4.62 -27.09
CA TYR A 283 41.51 -4.44 -27.65
C TYR A 283 42.58 -4.80 -26.62
N ILE A 284 43.55 -5.61 -27.03
CA ILE A 284 44.68 -6.05 -26.22
C ILE A 284 45.94 -5.34 -26.74
N PRO A 285 46.47 -4.33 -26.03
CA PRO A 285 47.64 -3.58 -26.47
C PRO A 285 48.87 -4.44 -26.72
N GLU A 286 49.09 -5.46 -25.88
CA GLU A 286 50.29 -6.32 -25.94
C GLU A 286 50.32 -7.19 -27.20
N GLU A 287 49.15 -7.55 -27.71
CA GLU A 287 48.98 -8.37 -28.91
C GLU A 287 48.71 -7.50 -30.15
N ASN A 288 48.45 -6.21 -29.95
CA ASN A 288 47.95 -5.28 -30.97
C ASN A 288 46.75 -5.88 -31.74
N ALA A 289 45.83 -6.49 -31.01
CA ALA A 289 44.74 -7.27 -31.59
C ALA A 289 43.40 -7.00 -30.91
N VAL A 290 42.31 -7.21 -31.65
CA VAL A 290 40.95 -7.14 -31.13
C VAL A 290 40.37 -8.54 -31.07
N ARG A 291 39.84 -8.92 -29.90
CA ARG A 291 39.13 -10.18 -29.72
C ARG A 291 37.81 -10.01 -28.99
N LYS A 292 36.98 -11.04 -29.08
CA LYS A 292 35.74 -11.13 -28.33
C LYS A 292 36.01 -11.57 -26.89
N LEU A 293 35.24 -11.05 -25.94
CA LEU A 293 35.17 -11.62 -24.59
C LEU A 293 34.60 -13.03 -24.64
N THR A 294 35.26 -13.95 -23.95
CA THR A 294 34.71 -15.29 -23.73
C THR A 294 33.52 -15.19 -22.77
N ILE A 295 32.59 -16.15 -22.84
CA ILE A 295 31.48 -16.20 -21.88
C ILE A 295 31.97 -16.26 -20.44
N ARG A 296 33.09 -16.96 -20.20
CA ARG A 296 33.70 -17.06 -18.88
C ARG A 296 34.13 -15.70 -18.33
N GLU A 297 34.77 -14.89 -19.16
CA GLU A 297 35.13 -13.51 -18.81
C GLU A 297 33.87 -12.68 -18.54
N CYS A 298 32.78 -12.85 -19.31
CA CYS A 298 31.51 -12.19 -19.04
C CYS A 298 30.95 -12.52 -17.64
N TYR A 299 31.04 -13.78 -17.19
CA TYR A 299 30.64 -14.18 -15.84
C TYR A 299 31.57 -13.58 -14.76
N ARG A 300 32.89 -13.58 -15.00
CA ARG A 300 33.88 -12.99 -14.08
C ARG A 300 33.64 -11.50 -13.86
N ILE A 301 33.38 -10.73 -14.92
CA ILE A 301 33.14 -9.28 -14.80
C ILE A 301 31.79 -8.94 -14.16
N MET A 302 30.91 -9.93 -13.94
CA MET A 302 29.70 -9.81 -13.13
C MET A 302 29.89 -10.36 -11.70
N GLY A 303 31.07 -10.91 -11.40
CA GLY A 303 31.46 -11.42 -10.08
C GLY A 303 31.02 -12.86 -9.79
N PHE A 304 30.66 -13.64 -10.81
CA PHE A 304 30.36 -15.06 -10.65
C PHE A 304 31.65 -15.87 -10.43
N PRO A 305 31.60 -16.93 -9.60
CA PRO A 305 32.76 -17.77 -9.36
C PRO A 305 33.12 -18.60 -10.59
N ASP A 306 34.39 -18.93 -10.76
CA ASP A 306 34.85 -19.80 -11.85
C ASP A 306 34.21 -21.19 -11.81
N LYS A 307 33.81 -21.71 -10.65
CA LYS A 307 33.14 -23.03 -10.62
C LYS A 307 31.64 -22.95 -10.92
N PHE A 308 31.10 -21.78 -11.26
CA PHE A 308 29.69 -21.62 -11.61
C PHE A 308 29.35 -22.42 -12.88
N LYS A 309 28.35 -23.29 -12.78
CA LYS A 309 27.90 -24.12 -13.89
C LYS A 309 26.96 -23.31 -14.76
N THR A 310 27.32 -23.10 -16.02
CA THR A 310 26.53 -22.31 -16.97
C THR A 310 25.56 -23.19 -17.76
N HIS A 311 24.66 -22.56 -18.52
CA HIS A 311 23.85 -23.26 -19.49
C HIS A 311 24.72 -23.84 -20.64
N SER A 312 24.25 -24.89 -21.32
CA SER A 312 24.97 -25.50 -22.45
C SER A 312 24.88 -24.67 -23.73
N ASN A 313 23.74 -24.00 -23.94
CA ASN A 313 23.54 -23.05 -25.03
C ASN A 313 24.14 -21.68 -24.70
N LEU A 314 25.11 -21.24 -25.52
CA LEU A 314 25.83 -19.98 -25.36
C LEU A 314 24.92 -18.73 -25.44
N ALA A 315 23.89 -18.74 -26.29
CA ALA A 315 22.95 -17.62 -26.42
C ALA A 315 22.14 -17.43 -25.12
N GLU A 316 21.73 -18.54 -24.49
CA GLU A 316 21.08 -18.48 -23.18
C GLU A 316 22.02 -17.97 -22.09
N CYS A 317 23.30 -18.38 -22.10
CA CYS A 317 24.29 -17.85 -21.17
C CYS A 317 24.39 -16.32 -21.24
N TYR A 318 24.45 -15.73 -22.45
CA TYR A 318 24.52 -14.28 -22.62
C TYR A 318 23.25 -13.57 -22.14
N LYS A 319 22.07 -14.13 -22.44
CA LYS A 319 20.79 -13.60 -21.98
C LYS A 319 20.70 -13.62 -20.45
N GLN A 320 21.06 -14.74 -19.83
CA GLN A 320 21.05 -14.97 -18.38
C GLN A 320 22.00 -14.01 -17.67
N ILE A 321 23.26 -13.92 -18.10
CA ILE A 321 24.25 -13.06 -17.45
C ILE A 321 23.94 -11.57 -17.63
N GLY A 322 23.35 -11.17 -18.77
CA GLY A 322 22.91 -9.79 -18.99
C GLY A 322 21.77 -9.34 -18.06
N ASN A 323 20.83 -10.24 -17.77
CA ASN A 323 19.73 -10.02 -16.84
C ASN A 323 20.14 -10.18 -15.36
N SER A 324 21.28 -10.80 -15.06
CA SER A 324 21.74 -11.00 -13.68
C SER A 324 22.14 -9.70 -12.97
N VAL A 325 22.23 -9.77 -11.65
CA VAL A 325 22.82 -8.75 -10.79
C VAL A 325 24.34 -8.91 -10.68
N ALA A 326 25.03 -7.82 -10.33
CA ALA A 326 26.45 -7.82 -10.02
C ALA A 326 26.69 -8.35 -8.60
N ILE A 327 27.37 -9.49 -8.46
CA ILE A 327 27.47 -10.22 -7.18
C ILE A 327 28.11 -9.38 -6.06
N PRO A 328 29.24 -8.66 -6.28
CA PRO A 328 29.89 -7.89 -5.20
C PRO A 328 29.04 -6.73 -4.68
N VAL A 329 28.22 -6.11 -5.55
CA VAL A 329 27.28 -5.06 -5.15
C VAL A 329 26.25 -5.63 -4.18
N MET A 330 25.61 -6.75 -4.56
CA MET A 330 24.57 -7.36 -3.72
C MET A 330 25.14 -7.98 -2.44
N TYR A 331 26.40 -8.42 -2.48
CA TYR A 331 27.11 -8.91 -1.30
C TYR A 331 27.36 -7.78 -0.28
N GLU A 332 27.86 -6.62 -0.73
CA GLU A 332 28.05 -5.47 0.17
C GLU A 332 26.71 -4.96 0.69
N LEU A 333 25.66 -4.96 -0.15
CA LEU A 333 24.30 -4.62 0.28
C LEU A 333 23.79 -5.56 1.39
N ALA A 334 23.92 -6.88 1.21
CA ALA A 334 23.53 -7.87 2.21
C ALA A 334 24.29 -7.69 3.53
N ASN A 335 25.60 -7.43 3.48
CA ASN A 335 26.39 -7.14 4.67
C ASN A 335 25.91 -5.89 5.41
N GLN A 336 25.58 -4.82 4.68
CA GLN A 336 25.08 -3.59 5.31
C GLN A 336 23.67 -3.77 5.85
N ILE A 337 22.80 -4.54 5.19
CA ILE A 337 21.47 -4.88 5.72
C ILE A 337 21.63 -5.60 7.07
N ARG A 338 22.51 -6.61 7.14
CA ARG A 338 22.80 -7.33 8.38
C ARG A 338 23.26 -6.37 9.48
N LYS A 339 24.23 -5.50 9.19
CA LYS A 339 24.76 -4.54 10.17
C LYS A 339 23.76 -3.47 10.60
N GLN A 340 22.95 -2.98 9.66
CA GLN A 340 22.02 -1.87 9.93
C GLN A 340 20.71 -2.36 10.55
N PHE A 341 20.29 -3.61 10.35
CA PHE A 341 18.96 -4.06 10.81
C PHE A 341 18.99 -5.34 11.66
N PHE A 342 20.13 -6.04 11.70
CA PHE A 342 20.25 -7.33 12.37
C PHE A 342 21.55 -7.46 13.19
N SER A 343 22.16 -6.35 13.61
CA SER A 343 23.47 -6.35 14.33
C SER A 343 23.45 -7.09 15.67
N TYR A 344 22.28 -7.24 16.31
CA TYR A 344 22.10 -8.03 17.53
C TYR A 344 22.38 -9.52 17.33
N LEU A 345 22.39 -10.01 16.08
CA LEU A 345 22.78 -11.39 15.77
C LEU A 345 24.30 -11.58 15.75
N ASP A 346 25.07 -10.50 15.62
CA ASP A 346 26.54 -10.54 15.55
C ASP A 346 27.19 -10.41 16.95
N THR A 347 26.45 -9.93 17.96
CA THR A 347 26.93 -9.75 19.34
C THR A 347 27.08 -11.05 20.15
N GLY A 348 26.83 -12.23 19.57
CA GLY A 348 27.07 -13.53 20.20
C GLY A 348 28.54 -13.99 20.22
N ASN A 349 29.45 -13.27 19.53
CA ASN A 349 30.85 -13.67 19.34
C ASN A 349 31.90 -12.78 20.05
N GLU A 350 31.49 -11.76 20.81
CA GLU A 350 32.42 -10.94 21.59
C GLU A 350 32.03 -10.93 23.07
N ILE A 351 32.72 -11.77 23.86
CA ILE A 351 32.71 -11.65 25.32
C ILE A 351 33.50 -10.40 25.70
N ILE A 352 32.76 -9.38 26.13
CA ILE A 352 32.96 -8.53 27.32
C ILE A 352 34.41 -8.25 27.74
N SER A 353 34.78 -6.96 27.73
CA SER A 353 35.62 -6.37 28.78
C SER A 353 34.93 -5.12 29.35
N ASP A 354 34.29 -5.32 30.52
CA ASP A 354 34.24 -4.48 31.73
C ASP A 354 33.89 -2.99 31.60
N HIS A 355 32.98 -2.36 32.36
CA HIS A 355 32.02 -2.67 33.43
C HIS A 355 31.02 -1.47 33.40
N GLU A 356 29.70 -1.58 33.65
CA GLU A 356 29.09 -1.82 34.96
C GLU A 356 27.64 -2.32 34.84
N LYS A 357 27.37 -3.39 35.61
CA LYS A 357 26.18 -3.73 36.43
C LYS A 357 24.79 -3.47 35.84
N TYR A 358 24.03 -4.55 35.62
CA TYR A 358 23.08 -5.07 36.62
C TYR A 358 22.79 -6.57 36.39
N ASN A 359 22.83 -7.32 37.48
CA ASN A 359 22.60 -8.78 37.56
C ASN A 359 21.17 -9.17 37.21
N PHE A 360 20.99 -10.26 36.45
CA PHE A 360 19.90 -11.22 36.73
C PHE A 360 20.40 -12.66 36.66
N LYS A 361 20.12 -13.40 37.74
CA LYS A 361 20.30 -14.85 37.90
C LYS A 361 19.21 -15.61 37.12
N GLN A 362 19.60 -16.78 36.61
CA GLN A 362 18.90 -17.99 36.10
C GLN A 362 17.34 -18.13 36.13
N PRO A 363 16.82 -19.03 35.28
CA PRO A 363 15.86 -18.75 34.22
C PRO A 363 14.43 -18.60 34.74
N ILE A 364 13.84 -17.44 34.49
CA ILE A 364 12.38 -17.31 34.48
C ILE A 364 11.97 -17.43 33.02
N GLN A 365 11.01 -18.30 32.78
CA GLN A 365 10.25 -18.42 31.54
C GLN A 365 9.79 -17.02 31.12
N LEU A 366 10.53 -16.36 30.22
CA LEU A 366 10.23 -14.99 29.80
C LEU A 366 9.14 -15.06 28.74
N GLU A 367 7.89 -14.83 29.17
CA GLU A 367 6.88 -14.27 28.29
C GLU A 367 7.45 -12.98 27.69
N LEU A 368 7.65 -12.94 26.37
CA LEU A 368 7.92 -11.71 25.64
C LEU A 368 6.81 -10.72 26.01
N PRO A 369 7.11 -9.48 26.45
CA PRO A 369 6.06 -8.49 26.61
C PRO A 369 5.44 -8.31 25.23
N LEU A 370 4.15 -8.64 25.10
CA LEU A 370 3.36 -8.30 23.93
C LEU A 370 3.60 -6.80 23.65
N ILE A 371 4.32 -6.48 22.57
CA ILE A 371 4.43 -5.10 22.12
C ILE A 371 3.03 -4.73 21.63
N MET A 372 2.28 -4.09 22.53
CA MET A 372 0.88 -3.77 22.32
C MET A 372 0.76 -2.77 21.17
N ASN A 373 0.09 -3.15 20.09
CA ASN A 373 -0.12 -2.25 18.96
C ASN A 373 -1.22 -1.22 19.26
N HIS A 374 -1.39 -0.20 18.39
CA HIS A 374 -2.38 0.86 18.58
C HIS A 374 -3.82 0.35 18.76
N ARG A 375 -4.20 -0.75 18.08
CA ARG A 375 -5.52 -1.38 18.23
C ARG A 375 -5.67 -1.99 19.63
N GLU A 376 -4.71 -2.83 20.02
CA GLU A 376 -4.73 -3.51 21.33
C GLU A 376 -4.72 -2.50 22.47
N LYS A 377 -3.92 -1.42 22.36
CA LYS A 377 -3.87 -0.37 23.38
C LYS A 377 -5.17 0.42 23.47
N LEU A 378 -5.79 0.73 22.33
CA LEU A 378 -7.11 1.39 22.31
C LEU A 378 -8.19 0.50 22.93
N ILE A 379 -8.22 -0.81 22.60
CA ILE A 379 -9.17 -1.76 23.16
C ILE A 379 -8.96 -1.91 24.67
N GLN A 380 -7.72 -2.05 25.13
CA GLN A 380 -7.37 -2.13 26.55
C GLN A 380 -7.91 -0.91 27.31
N ILE A 381 -7.64 0.30 26.81
CA ILE A 381 -8.10 1.53 27.44
C ILE A 381 -9.63 1.62 27.41
N TYR A 382 -10.25 1.31 26.26
CA TYR A 382 -11.71 1.32 26.12
C TYR A 382 -12.39 0.40 27.14
N GLN A 383 -11.91 -0.83 27.31
CA GLN A 383 -12.46 -1.78 28.28
C GLN A 383 -12.37 -1.26 29.71
N SER A 384 -11.23 -0.63 30.08
CA SER A 384 -11.03 -0.05 31.41
C SER A 384 -11.95 1.14 31.74
N THR A 385 -12.62 1.74 30.75
CA THR A 385 -13.54 2.88 31.00
C THR A 385 -14.81 2.49 31.75
N SER A 386 -15.17 1.19 31.76
CA SER A 386 -16.41 0.73 32.40
C SER A 386 -16.35 0.79 33.92
N GLU A 387 -15.16 0.72 34.50
CA GLU A 387 -14.91 0.75 35.96
C GLU A 387 -14.51 2.14 36.47
N LEU A 388 -14.21 3.06 35.56
CA LEU A 388 -13.73 4.41 35.90
C LEU A 388 -14.90 5.23 36.48
N GLU A 389 -14.79 5.82 37.67
CA GLU A 389 -15.70 6.89 38.09
C GLU A 389 -15.16 8.27 37.66
N ILE A 390 -16.00 9.21 37.20
CA ILE A 390 -15.52 10.50 36.65
C ILE A 390 -14.81 11.34 37.72
N ASN A 391 -15.23 11.22 38.98
CA ASN A 391 -14.62 11.85 40.16
C ASN A 391 -13.17 11.37 40.44
N GLN A 392 -12.72 10.26 39.86
CA GLN A 392 -11.35 9.73 40.01
C GLN A 392 -10.36 10.35 39.01
N ILE A 393 -10.84 11.21 38.10
CA ILE A 393 -10.01 11.89 37.11
C ILE A 393 -9.40 13.15 37.75
N THR A 394 -8.07 13.17 37.79
CA THR A 394 -7.18 14.22 38.33
C THR A 394 -6.78 15.29 37.30
N LEU A 395 -7.39 15.31 36.12
CA LEU A 395 -7.14 16.33 35.10
C LEU A 395 -7.61 17.72 35.57
N PRO A 396 -6.89 18.82 35.26
CA PRO A 396 -7.38 20.16 35.55
C PRO A 396 -8.73 20.44 34.88
N GLU A 397 -9.59 21.21 35.55
CA GLU A 397 -10.98 21.49 35.14
C GLU A 397 -11.08 22.00 33.68
N ALA A 398 -10.17 22.88 33.27
CA ALA A 398 -10.11 23.40 31.90
C ALA A 398 -9.99 22.28 30.85
N TYR A 399 -9.16 21.27 31.10
CA TYR A 399 -8.97 20.14 30.18
C TYR A 399 -10.12 19.15 30.22
N GLN A 400 -10.77 18.97 31.37
CA GLN A 400 -12.03 18.21 31.44
C GLN A 400 -13.09 18.86 30.54
N ASN A 401 -13.23 20.19 30.60
CA ASN A 401 -14.14 20.95 29.75
C ASN A 401 -13.78 20.84 28.25
N TYR A 402 -12.50 20.87 27.89
CA TYR A 402 -12.08 20.66 26.50
C TYR A 402 -12.40 19.24 26.00
N VAL A 403 -12.16 18.22 26.81
CA VAL A 403 -12.51 16.83 26.46
C VAL A 403 -14.02 16.67 26.29
N ALA A 404 -14.81 17.26 27.17
CA ALA A 404 -16.27 17.27 27.08
C ALA A 404 -16.80 17.97 25.81
N GLU A 405 -16.18 19.09 25.41
CA GLU A 405 -16.55 19.81 24.19
C GLU A 405 -16.33 18.97 22.92
N ILE A 406 -15.25 18.18 22.86
CA ILE A 406 -14.99 17.24 21.75
C ILE A 406 -15.97 16.08 21.79
N ALA A 407 -16.18 15.46 22.96
CA ALA A 407 -17.10 14.34 23.13
C ALA A 407 -18.53 14.71 22.71
N LYS A 408 -19.03 15.89 23.10
CA LYS A 408 -20.36 16.39 22.73
C LYS A 408 -20.57 16.49 21.22
N LYS A 409 -19.50 16.64 20.43
CA LYS A 409 -19.56 16.84 18.97
C LYS A 409 -19.05 15.63 18.18
N CYS A 410 -18.73 14.51 18.82
CA CYS A 410 -18.08 13.36 18.18
C CYS A 410 -18.88 12.79 16.99
N PHE A 411 -20.21 12.76 17.04
CA PHE A 411 -21.06 12.30 15.94
C PHE A 411 -21.13 13.26 14.74
N ALA A 412 -21.12 14.58 15.01
CA ALA A 412 -21.18 15.61 13.97
C ALA A 412 -19.80 15.98 13.39
N ARG A 413 -18.73 15.69 14.14
CA ARG A 413 -17.34 16.01 13.82
C ARG A 413 -16.47 14.77 14.06
N LYS A 414 -16.81 13.68 13.37
CA LYS A 414 -16.16 12.37 13.52
C LYS A 414 -14.64 12.48 13.35
N ALA A 415 -14.19 13.17 12.32
CA ALA A 415 -12.77 13.37 12.03
C ALA A 415 -11.95 13.95 13.20
N VAL A 416 -12.45 14.97 13.91
CA VAL A 416 -11.68 15.67 14.96
C VAL A 416 -11.37 14.74 16.13
N HIS A 417 -12.36 13.97 16.60
CA HIS A 417 -12.14 13.07 17.73
C HIS A 417 -11.37 11.81 17.31
N THR A 418 -11.57 11.29 16.09
CA THR A 418 -10.78 10.18 15.55
C THR A 418 -9.29 10.53 15.48
N VAL A 419 -8.98 11.73 14.96
CA VAL A 419 -7.61 12.27 14.95
C VAL A 419 -7.08 12.37 16.37
N LEU A 420 -7.83 12.97 17.30
CA LEU A 420 -7.38 13.11 18.68
C LEU A 420 -7.11 11.75 19.35
N ILE A 421 -7.98 10.75 19.17
CA ILE A 421 -7.77 9.40 19.70
C ILE A 421 -6.49 8.79 19.13
N THR A 422 -6.24 8.95 17.83
CA THR A 422 -5.00 8.48 17.20
C THR A 422 -3.76 9.11 17.83
N LEU A 423 -3.77 10.43 18.00
CA LEU A 423 -2.67 11.16 18.62
C LEU A 423 -2.44 10.73 20.08
N LEU A 424 -3.52 10.56 20.86
CA LEU A 424 -3.45 10.12 22.26
C LEU A 424 -2.90 8.69 22.38
N VAL A 425 -3.43 7.74 21.60
CA VAL A 425 -2.93 6.35 21.62
C VAL A 425 -1.46 6.30 21.20
N HIS A 426 -1.08 7.07 20.17
CA HIS A 426 0.30 7.15 19.73
C HIS A 426 1.22 7.75 20.81
N LYS A 427 0.79 8.82 21.50
CA LYS A 427 1.54 9.43 22.61
C LYS A 427 1.74 8.46 23.78
N ILE A 428 0.74 7.63 24.07
CA ILE A 428 0.81 6.63 25.15
C ILE A 428 1.83 5.53 24.80
N LEU A 429 1.84 5.06 23.55
CA LEU A 429 2.79 4.04 23.09
C LEU A 429 4.21 4.59 22.87
N HIS A 430 4.31 5.87 22.49
CA HIS A 430 5.57 6.55 22.21
C HIS A 430 5.65 7.90 22.95
N PRO A 431 5.90 7.90 24.29
CA PRO A 431 5.89 9.12 25.09
C PRO A 431 6.85 10.21 24.62
N SER A 432 7.97 9.81 24.00
CA SER A 432 8.99 10.72 23.46
C SER A 432 8.61 11.36 22.12
N GLN A 433 7.62 10.83 21.39
CA GLN A 433 7.21 11.38 20.10
C GLN A 433 6.47 12.71 20.29
N ASP A 434 6.82 13.73 19.50
CA ASP A 434 6.02 14.95 19.42
C ASP A 434 4.83 14.73 18.48
N ILE A 435 3.63 14.70 19.06
CA ILE A 435 2.41 14.36 18.33
C ILE A 435 1.82 15.53 17.53
N ARG A 436 2.37 16.74 17.68
CA ARG A 436 1.96 17.90 16.87
C ARG A 436 2.40 17.74 15.41
N TYR A 437 3.52 17.05 15.19
CA TYR A 437 4.10 16.75 13.88
C TYR A 437 3.52 15.45 13.32
N HIS A 438 2.28 15.50 12.87
CA HIS A 438 1.45 14.34 12.57
C HIS A 438 1.58 13.79 11.14
N GLN A 439 2.52 14.30 10.35
CA GLN A 439 2.85 13.83 9.00
C GLN A 439 4.31 13.38 8.93
N ALA A 440 4.59 12.28 8.22
CA ALA A 440 5.93 11.70 8.14
C ALA A 440 6.93 12.62 7.42
N GLU A 441 6.44 13.54 6.60
CA GLU A 441 7.19 14.55 5.86
C GLU A 441 7.63 15.72 6.76
N MET A 442 7.02 15.88 7.94
CA MET A 442 7.44 16.89 8.92
C MET A 442 8.73 16.42 9.61
N VAL A 443 9.64 17.35 9.89
CA VAL A 443 10.86 17.05 10.64
C VAL A 443 10.50 16.54 12.02
N GLY A 444 10.88 15.29 12.33
CA GLY A 444 10.51 14.61 13.57
C GLY A 444 9.05 14.16 13.63
N GLY A 445 8.32 14.17 12.52
CA GLY A 445 6.93 13.75 12.44
C GLY A 445 6.74 12.25 12.24
N PHE A 446 5.48 11.81 12.33
CA PHE A 446 5.07 10.42 12.18
C PHE A 446 3.82 10.33 11.30
N SER A 447 3.53 9.16 10.73
CA SER A 447 2.33 9.01 9.88
C SER A 447 1.06 8.80 10.71
N GLY A 448 0.46 9.89 11.19
CA GLY A 448 -0.81 9.86 11.92
C GLY A 448 -1.94 9.24 11.10
N ARG A 449 -2.03 9.61 9.81
CA ARG A 449 -3.05 9.07 8.88
C ARG A 449 -2.91 7.57 8.67
N SER A 450 -1.69 7.03 8.50
CA SER A 450 -1.50 5.59 8.32
C SER A 450 -1.89 4.81 9.58
N ILE A 451 -1.54 5.31 10.76
CA ILE A 451 -1.93 4.68 12.05
C ILE A 451 -3.45 4.67 12.19
N ASP A 452 -4.10 5.79 11.87
CA ASP A 452 -5.55 5.90 11.95
C ASP A 452 -6.26 4.91 11.03
N THR A 453 -5.87 4.93 9.75
CA THR A 453 -6.44 4.07 8.70
C THR A 453 -6.25 2.59 9.05
N LYS A 454 -5.08 2.22 9.57
CA LYS A 454 -4.74 0.83 9.86
C LYS A 454 -5.35 0.31 11.16
N TYR A 455 -5.38 1.14 12.20
CA TYR A 455 -5.70 0.67 13.56
C TYR A 455 -6.89 1.41 14.18
N ILE A 456 -6.91 2.74 14.19
CA ILE A 456 -7.84 3.50 15.04
C ILE A 456 -9.24 3.54 14.45
N THR A 457 -9.42 4.00 13.21
CA THR A 457 -10.74 4.07 12.56
C THR A 457 -11.43 2.69 12.50
N PRO A 458 -10.75 1.59 12.10
CA PRO A 458 -11.33 0.25 12.15
C PRO A 458 -11.75 -0.17 13.57
N THR A 459 -10.92 0.11 14.58
CA THR A 459 -11.20 -0.27 15.97
C THR A 459 -12.38 0.53 16.55
N LEU A 460 -12.47 1.84 16.26
CA LEU A 460 -13.62 2.65 16.67
C LEU A 460 -14.92 2.11 16.06
N THR A 461 -14.87 1.70 14.79
CA THR A 461 -16.01 1.11 14.09
C THR A 461 -16.43 -0.22 14.72
N GLU A 462 -15.47 -1.08 15.04
CA GLU A 462 -15.67 -2.37 15.73
C GLU A 462 -16.33 -2.16 17.12
N LEU A 463 -15.88 -1.16 17.86
CA LEU A 463 -16.46 -0.78 19.17
C LEU A 463 -17.80 -0.03 19.04
N GLY A 464 -18.28 0.20 17.82
CA GLY A 464 -19.50 0.95 17.51
C GLY A 464 -19.43 2.40 17.98
N LEU A 465 -18.24 2.99 18.06
CA LEU A 465 -18.03 4.41 18.32
C LEU A 465 -18.08 5.20 17.00
N PRO A 466 -18.41 6.49 17.03
CA PRO A 466 -18.39 7.31 15.83
C PRO A 466 -17.00 7.30 15.19
N ALA A 467 -16.92 7.04 13.88
CA ALA A 467 -15.66 7.02 13.14
C ALA A 467 -15.88 7.50 11.70
N MET A 468 -14.81 7.95 11.04
CA MET A 468 -14.85 8.18 9.59
C MET A 468 -14.88 6.83 8.85
N ALA A 469 -15.24 6.84 7.56
CA ALA A 469 -15.26 5.61 6.76
C ALA A 469 -13.87 4.98 6.57
N GLU A 470 -12.83 5.81 6.50
CA GLU A 470 -11.44 5.36 6.30
C GLU A 470 -10.48 6.01 7.30
N SER A 471 -10.49 7.35 7.41
CA SER A 471 -9.64 8.08 8.36
C SER A 471 -10.17 9.48 8.67
N GLY A 472 -9.90 9.96 9.89
CA GLY A 472 -10.08 11.35 10.32
C GLY A 472 -9.25 12.37 9.52
N TRP A 473 -8.10 11.95 8.99
CA TRP A 473 -7.21 12.82 8.20
C TRP A 473 -7.67 13.04 6.75
N LEU A 474 -8.75 12.40 6.28
CA LEU A 474 -9.31 12.70 4.95
C LEU A 474 -10.02 14.05 4.87
N THR A 475 -10.16 14.75 6.01
CA THR A 475 -10.73 16.09 6.02
C THR A 475 -9.66 17.12 5.73
N ARG A 476 -9.90 17.99 4.75
CA ARG A 476 -8.97 19.08 4.38
C ARG A 476 -8.55 19.94 5.58
N SER A 477 -9.39 20.08 6.59
CA SER A 477 -9.06 20.86 7.79
C SER A 477 -8.07 20.19 8.73
N LEU A 478 -7.89 18.87 8.68
CA LEU A 478 -6.99 18.11 9.56
C LEU A 478 -5.76 17.57 8.80
N GLU A 479 -5.82 17.45 7.47
CA GLU A 479 -4.71 16.98 6.61
C GLU A 479 -3.66 18.06 6.26
N GLN A 480 -3.77 19.27 6.80
CA GLN A 480 -2.88 20.35 6.39
C GLN A 480 -1.43 20.06 6.81
N PRO A 481 -0.42 20.39 5.98
CA PRO A 481 1.00 20.14 6.27
C PRO A 481 1.58 21.17 7.25
N TYR A 482 0.83 21.47 8.32
CA TYR A 482 1.24 22.36 9.42
C TYR A 482 1.10 21.61 10.74
N PRO A 483 2.05 21.77 11.69
CA PRO A 483 1.94 21.10 12.98
C PRO A 483 0.72 21.60 13.76
N TYR A 484 0.14 20.75 14.62
CA TYR A 484 -1.00 21.13 15.48
C TYR A 484 -0.57 22.01 16.67
N THR A 485 -0.02 23.18 16.37
CA THR A 485 0.27 24.24 17.35
C THR A 485 -0.92 25.19 17.48
N PHE A 486 -0.85 26.16 18.41
CA PHE A 486 -1.90 27.19 18.54
C PHE A 486 -2.08 28.04 17.26
N ASP A 487 -1.07 28.10 16.40
CA ASP A 487 -1.10 28.80 15.10
C ASP A 487 -1.62 27.93 13.95
N TYR A 488 -2.14 26.73 14.23
CA TYR A 488 -2.60 25.81 13.18
C TYR A 488 -3.71 26.44 12.32
N ASN A 489 -3.50 26.51 11.01
CA ASN A 489 -4.38 27.22 10.08
C ASN A 489 -5.62 26.43 9.63
N GLY A 490 -5.71 25.13 9.92
CA GLY A 490 -6.84 24.31 9.52
C GLY A 490 -8.17 24.78 10.13
N ASN A 491 -9.23 24.74 9.33
CA ASN A 491 -10.55 25.22 9.73
C ASN A 491 -11.34 24.14 10.50
N ILE A 492 -11.09 24.03 11.80
CA ILE A 492 -11.89 23.21 12.72
C ILE A 492 -13.03 24.08 13.27
N SER A 493 -14.28 23.74 12.92
CA SER A 493 -15.47 24.51 13.31
C SER A 493 -16.41 23.69 14.20
N PRO A 494 -16.97 24.28 15.28
CA PRO A 494 -16.87 25.69 15.69
C PRO A 494 -15.51 26.04 16.35
N LYS A 495 -15.24 27.35 16.54
CA LYS A 495 -13.99 27.83 17.13
C LYS A 495 -13.70 27.19 18.50
N SER A 496 -14.73 26.95 19.32
CA SER A 496 -14.60 26.25 20.60
C SER A 496 -14.01 24.84 20.45
N LEU A 497 -14.38 24.11 19.39
CA LEU A 497 -13.87 22.78 19.11
C LEU A 497 -12.40 22.82 18.68
N LYS A 498 -11.99 23.82 17.88
CA LYS A 498 -10.58 24.05 17.53
C LYS A 498 -9.74 24.34 18.77
N THR A 499 -10.25 25.24 19.63
CA THR A 499 -9.59 25.58 20.89
C THR A 499 -9.41 24.34 21.75
N ALA A 500 -10.46 23.54 21.96
CA ALA A 500 -10.37 22.31 22.74
C ALA A 500 -9.35 21.32 22.17
N PHE A 501 -9.39 21.08 20.86
CA PHE A 501 -8.49 20.14 20.17
C PHE A 501 -7.02 20.53 20.31
N LEU A 502 -6.66 21.78 20.04
CA LEU A 502 -5.27 22.25 20.12
C LEU A 502 -4.76 22.31 21.56
N ASN A 503 -5.59 22.71 22.52
CA ASN A 503 -5.19 22.74 23.93
C ASN A 503 -4.94 21.33 24.49
N ILE A 504 -5.75 20.34 24.11
CA ILE A 504 -5.51 18.96 24.55
C ILE A 504 -4.19 18.42 23.98
N ILE A 505 -3.92 18.64 22.68
CA ILE A 505 -2.67 18.18 22.05
C ILE A 505 -1.46 18.81 22.73
N ASP A 506 -1.47 20.12 22.97
CA ASP A 506 -0.38 20.82 23.63
C ASP A 506 -0.17 20.33 25.08
N PHE A 507 -1.27 20.08 25.80
CA PHE A 507 -1.23 19.57 27.16
C PHE A 507 -0.61 18.18 27.25
N VAL A 508 -1.06 17.21 26.45
CA VAL A 508 -0.49 15.85 26.49
C VAL A 508 0.91 15.79 25.87
N GLN A 509 1.27 16.77 25.02
CA GLN A 509 2.63 16.90 24.53
C GLN A 509 3.60 17.32 25.65
N THR A 510 3.16 18.21 26.54
CA THR A 510 3.94 18.69 27.69
C THR A 510 3.84 17.77 28.92
N HIS A 511 2.77 16.99 29.03
CA HIS A 511 2.46 16.07 30.13
C HIS A 511 2.10 14.67 29.58
N PRO A 512 3.07 13.93 29.00
CA PRO A 512 2.83 12.63 28.34
C PRO A 512 2.10 11.62 29.24
N GLU A 513 2.38 11.64 30.54
CA GLU A 513 1.79 10.77 31.57
C GLU A 513 0.27 10.95 31.72
N LYS A 514 -0.27 12.09 31.29
CA LYS A 514 -1.72 12.39 31.32
C LYS A 514 -2.48 11.90 30.09
N SER A 515 -1.79 11.41 29.05
CA SER A 515 -2.41 10.99 27.79
C SER A 515 -3.46 9.89 27.96
N GLU A 516 -3.16 8.88 28.80
CA GLU A 516 -4.09 7.76 29.06
C GLU A 516 -5.34 8.24 29.82
N GLU A 517 -5.19 9.17 30.75
CA GLU A 517 -6.29 9.74 31.54
C GLU A 517 -7.22 10.59 30.66
N VAL A 518 -6.67 11.42 29.76
CA VAL A 518 -7.43 12.18 28.76
C VAL A 518 -8.20 11.23 27.84
N LEU A 519 -7.56 10.15 27.37
CA LEU A 519 -8.21 9.17 26.49
C LEU A 519 -9.35 8.42 27.20
N LYS A 520 -9.16 8.01 28.48
CA LYS A 520 -10.21 7.37 29.28
C LYS A 520 -11.42 8.28 29.46
N LEU A 521 -11.21 9.56 29.81
CA LEU A 521 -12.30 10.53 29.94
C LEU A 521 -13.04 10.71 28.60
N LEU A 522 -12.30 10.88 27.50
CA LEU A 522 -12.87 11.07 26.17
C LEU A 522 -13.76 9.88 25.77
N LEU A 523 -13.24 8.65 25.89
CA LEU A 523 -13.97 7.44 25.53
C LEU A 523 -15.20 7.23 26.42
N LYS A 524 -15.12 7.54 27.72
CA LYS A 524 -16.27 7.46 28.63
C LYS A 524 -17.38 8.45 28.25
N LEU A 525 -17.03 9.69 27.95
CA LEU A 525 -18.01 10.70 27.52
C LEU A 525 -18.62 10.37 26.15
N ILE A 526 -17.85 9.82 25.21
CA ILE A 526 -18.37 9.36 23.91
C ILE A 526 -19.35 8.19 24.13
N LYS A 527 -19.04 7.23 25.02
CA LYS A 527 -19.93 6.12 25.37
C LYS A 527 -21.26 6.63 25.96
N SER A 528 -21.20 7.64 26.83
CA SER A 528 -22.40 8.29 27.37
C SER A 528 -23.22 8.96 26.25
N ALA A 529 -22.58 9.74 25.37
CA ALA A 529 -23.24 10.42 24.27
C ALA A 529 -23.86 9.44 23.24
N LYS A 530 -23.28 8.25 23.08
CA LYS A 530 -23.87 7.18 22.26
C LYS A 530 -25.16 6.66 22.88
N ASN A 531 -25.17 6.41 24.19
CA ASN A 531 -26.37 5.95 24.89
C ASN A 531 -27.50 6.99 24.83
N ASP A 532 -27.17 8.29 24.89
CA ASP A 532 -28.16 9.37 24.74
C ASP A 532 -28.81 9.42 23.36
N ASN A 533 -28.17 8.87 22.31
CA ASN A 533 -28.71 8.78 20.95
C ASN A 533 -29.59 7.54 20.71
N VAL A 534 -29.73 6.66 21.69
CA VAL A 534 -30.67 5.52 21.64
C VAL A 534 -32.06 6.04 22.02
N VAL A 535 -32.98 6.02 21.06
CA VAL A 535 -34.38 6.42 21.24
C VAL A 535 -35.22 5.24 20.78
N GLU A 536 -35.97 4.65 21.71
CA GLU A 536 -36.94 3.61 21.38
C GLU A 536 -38.04 4.21 20.51
N ILE A 537 -38.32 3.56 19.38
CA ILE A 537 -39.35 4.03 18.44
C ILE A 537 -40.70 3.43 18.83
N ILE A 538 -41.73 4.28 18.94
CA ILE A 538 -43.07 3.85 19.34
C ILE A 538 -43.66 2.89 18.29
N LYS A 539 -44.32 1.82 18.75
CA LYS A 539 -45.01 0.86 17.88
C LYS A 539 -46.42 1.33 17.57
N LEU A 540 -46.86 1.14 16.33
CA LEU A 540 -48.24 1.43 15.91
C LEU A 540 -49.24 0.56 16.68
N THR A 541 -50.28 1.19 17.22
CA THR A 541 -51.35 0.52 17.98
C THR A 541 -52.58 0.19 17.12
N ASN A 542 -52.83 0.93 16.03
CA ASN A 542 -53.96 0.74 15.10
C ASN A 542 -53.51 0.78 13.61
N PRO A 543 -52.80 -0.24 13.12
CA PRO A 543 -52.20 -0.21 11.78
C PRO A 543 -53.20 -0.24 10.61
N GLU A 544 -54.43 -0.71 10.82
CA GLU A 544 -55.41 -0.98 9.75
C GLU A 544 -55.98 0.27 9.05
N LYS A 545 -55.75 1.47 9.59
CA LYS A 545 -56.26 2.74 9.03
C LYS A 545 -55.24 3.49 8.16
N ILE A 546 -54.02 3.00 8.05
CA ILE A 546 -52.94 3.75 7.39
C ILE A 546 -52.91 3.43 5.90
N ASP A 547 -53.18 4.44 5.06
CA ASP A 547 -53.07 4.32 3.61
C ASP A 547 -51.70 4.78 3.07
N ILE A 548 -51.42 4.47 1.80
CA ILE A 548 -50.17 4.85 1.13
C ILE A 548 -49.95 6.38 1.13
N LYS A 549 -51.02 7.17 1.01
CA LYS A 549 -50.93 8.63 0.96
C LYS A 549 -50.46 9.18 2.31
N THR A 550 -50.99 8.64 3.40
CA THR A 550 -50.60 8.97 4.77
C THR A 550 -49.13 8.64 5.02
N VAL A 551 -48.66 7.45 4.61
CA VAL A 551 -47.23 7.08 4.74
C VAL A 551 -46.32 8.01 3.92
N VAL A 552 -46.69 8.31 2.67
CA VAL A 552 -45.92 9.22 1.82
C VAL A 552 -45.83 10.63 2.43
N ASN A 553 -46.91 11.13 3.02
CA ASN A 553 -46.91 12.42 3.70
C ASN A 553 -46.01 12.41 4.94
N ALA A 554 -46.08 11.35 5.75
CA ALA A 554 -45.24 11.15 6.93
C ALA A 554 -43.75 11.13 6.58
N LEU A 555 -43.36 10.36 5.54
CA LEU A 555 -41.98 10.33 5.04
C LEU A 555 -41.55 11.69 4.49
N ASN A 556 -42.41 12.37 3.74
CA ASN A 556 -42.08 13.69 3.19
C ASN A 556 -41.82 14.71 4.29
N GLU A 557 -42.60 14.70 5.37
CA GLU A 557 -42.33 15.53 6.54
C GLU A 557 -41.02 15.14 7.22
N HIS A 558 -40.76 13.84 7.39
CA HIS A 558 -39.56 13.35 8.04
C HIS A 558 -38.29 13.73 7.26
N PHE A 559 -38.30 13.62 5.93
CA PHE A 559 -37.14 13.90 5.08
C PHE A 559 -36.83 15.40 4.98
N ASN A 560 -37.86 16.25 4.92
CA ASN A 560 -37.71 17.67 4.64
C ASN A 560 -37.75 18.57 5.89
N TYR A 561 -37.79 18.00 7.09
CA TYR A 561 -37.70 18.77 8.34
C TYR A 561 -36.30 19.41 8.50
N ASP A 562 -36.25 20.67 8.93
CA ASP A 562 -34.99 21.37 9.22
C ASP A 562 -34.45 20.97 10.61
N TYR A 563 -33.70 19.88 10.64
CA TYR A 563 -33.12 19.33 11.88
C TYR A 563 -32.00 20.20 12.48
N LYS A 564 -31.48 21.20 11.76
CA LYS A 564 -30.29 22.00 12.14
C LYS A 564 -29.08 21.15 12.55
N THR A 565 -29.07 19.87 12.18
CA THR A 565 -28.06 18.87 12.51
C THR A 565 -27.77 18.02 11.27
N VAL A 566 -26.63 17.32 11.28
CA VAL A 566 -26.22 16.43 10.17
C VAL A 566 -26.84 15.05 10.33
N GLY A 567 -27.11 14.36 9.22
CA GLY A 567 -27.61 12.97 9.22
C GLY A 567 -28.96 12.79 8.51
N GLY A 568 -29.79 13.84 8.45
CA GLY A 568 -31.13 13.76 7.82
C GLY A 568 -31.14 13.33 6.35
N SER A 569 -30.05 13.51 5.61
CA SER A 569 -29.94 13.05 4.20
C SER A 569 -30.00 11.52 4.06
N LYS A 570 -29.78 10.77 5.15
CA LYS A 570 -29.83 9.30 5.18
C LYS A 570 -31.26 8.74 5.28
N LEU A 571 -32.23 9.56 5.71
CA LEU A 571 -33.62 9.12 5.89
C LEU A 571 -34.25 8.52 4.61
N PRO A 572 -34.10 9.12 3.42
CA PRO A 572 -34.58 8.51 2.18
C PRO A 572 -33.91 7.17 1.84
N VAL A 573 -32.62 7.01 2.16
CA VAL A 573 -31.90 5.75 1.94
C VAL A 573 -32.45 4.65 2.84
N ILE A 574 -32.68 4.97 4.12
CA ILE A 574 -33.28 4.03 5.07
C ILE A 574 -34.69 3.62 4.61
N ALA A 575 -35.47 4.56 4.06
CA ALA A 575 -36.79 4.25 3.51
C ALA A 575 -36.70 3.31 2.31
N PHE A 576 -35.83 3.57 1.33
CA PHE A 576 -35.64 2.63 0.22
C PHE A 576 -35.13 1.27 0.68
N TYR A 577 -34.23 1.24 1.65
CA TYR A 577 -33.71 -0.01 2.21
C TYR A 577 -34.83 -0.83 2.88
N ALA A 578 -35.69 -0.19 3.68
CA ALA A 578 -36.87 -0.81 4.27
C ALA A 578 -37.82 -1.39 3.20
N VAL A 579 -38.09 -0.61 2.14
CA VAL A 579 -38.89 -1.09 1.01
C VAL A 579 -38.24 -2.31 0.35
N TYR A 580 -36.94 -2.29 0.08
CA TYR A 580 -36.26 -3.42 -0.55
C TYR A 580 -36.23 -4.67 0.34
N LYS A 581 -36.12 -4.54 1.67
CA LYS A 581 -36.26 -5.69 2.60
C LYS A 581 -37.59 -6.43 2.39
N ILE A 582 -38.65 -5.71 2.05
CA ILE A 582 -39.98 -6.28 1.80
C ILE A 582 -40.09 -6.78 0.35
N LEU A 583 -39.70 -5.96 -0.64
CA LEU A 583 -39.77 -6.33 -2.05
C LEU A 583 -39.00 -7.63 -2.36
N LEU A 584 -37.85 -7.85 -1.71
CA LEU A 584 -37.07 -9.08 -1.89
C LEU A 584 -37.81 -10.34 -1.41
N ARG A 585 -38.71 -10.20 -0.43
CA ARG A 585 -39.53 -11.29 0.11
C ARG A 585 -40.78 -11.55 -0.73
N GLU A 586 -41.38 -10.49 -1.29
CA GLU A 586 -42.71 -10.57 -1.90
C GLU A 586 -42.71 -10.66 -3.44
N ILE A 587 -41.69 -10.11 -4.11
CA ILE A 587 -41.67 -10.05 -5.57
C ILE A 587 -40.83 -11.18 -6.16
N SER A 588 -41.45 -12.00 -7.01
CA SER A 588 -40.84 -13.19 -7.63
C SER A 588 -39.49 -12.95 -8.32
N ARG A 589 -39.30 -11.76 -8.92
CA ARG A 589 -38.04 -11.37 -9.58
C ARG A 589 -36.82 -11.39 -8.65
N TYR A 590 -37.04 -11.26 -7.34
CA TYR A 590 -35.99 -11.21 -6.33
C TYR A 590 -35.87 -12.51 -5.51
N SER A 591 -36.61 -13.56 -5.88
CA SER A 591 -36.66 -14.83 -5.13
C SER A 591 -35.29 -15.49 -4.87
N SER A 592 -34.29 -15.19 -5.68
CA SER A 592 -32.90 -15.66 -5.51
C SER A 592 -31.90 -14.55 -5.18
N CYS A 593 -32.39 -13.39 -4.73
CA CYS A 593 -31.56 -12.22 -4.46
C CYS A 593 -31.41 -11.96 -2.96
N THR A 594 -30.32 -11.31 -2.58
CA THR A 594 -30.03 -10.85 -1.22
C THR A 594 -29.78 -9.36 -1.19
N LEU A 595 -30.15 -8.70 -0.09
CA LEU A 595 -29.90 -7.28 0.13
C LEU A 595 -28.51 -7.11 0.78
N GLY A 596 -27.67 -6.26 0.21
CA GLY A 596 -26.39 -5.86 0.81
C GLY A 596 -26.59 -5.16 2.15
N LYS A 597 -25.56 -5.10 2.99
CA LYS A 597 -25.62 -4.40 4.28
C LYS A 597 -25.76 -2.89 4.04
N LEU A 598 -26.65 -2.22 4.78
CA LEU A 598 -26.78 -0.76 4.75
C LEU A 598 -25.46 -0.09 5.16
N GLY A 599 -24.82 0.63 4.24
CA GLY A 599 -23.53 1.29 4.44
C GLY A 599 -23.60 2.59 5.25
N SER A 600 -22.43 3.20 5.52
CA SER A 600 -22.38 4.52 6.15
C SER A 600 -22.57 5.64 5.12
N HIS A 601 -23.57 6.49 5.33
CA HIS A 601 -23.98 7.56 4.39
C HIS A 601 -23.01 8.76 4.38
N THR A 602 -22.03 8.77 5.29
CA THR A 602 -21.01 9.85 5.40
C THR A 602 -19.67 9.51 4.73
N ALA A 603 -19.55 8.34 4.11
CA ALA A 603 -18.40 8.00 3.28
C ALA A 603 -18.42 8.84 1.99
N SER A 604 -17.25 9.34 1.54
CA SER A 604 -17.18 9.98 0.22
C SER A 604 -17.27 8.90 -0.88
N ASP A 605 -17.83 9.23 -2.05
CA ASP A 605 -17.88 8.31 -3.21
C ASP A 605 -16.48 7.79 -3.65
N ARG A 606 -15.39 8.47 -3.27
CA ARG A 606 -14.00 8.03 -3.53
C ARG A 606 -13.54 6.90 -2.61
N THR A 607 -14.24 6.69 -1.51
CA THR A 607 -13.86 5.83 -0.38
C THR A 607 -14.84 4.68 -0.14
N SER A 608 -16.06 4.77 -0.69
CA SER A 608 -17.01 3.65 -0.69
C SER A 608 -16.62 2.63 -1.77
N ARG A 609 -16.24 1.41 -1.36
CA ARG A 609 -16.06 0.26 -2.28
C ARG A 609 -17.41 -0.29 -2.80
N THR A 610 -18.51 0.46 -2.67
CA THR A 610 -19.87 0.04 -3.03
C THR A 610 -20.28 0.67 -4.37
N ALA A 611 -21.10 -0.07 -5.12
CA ALA A 611 -21.68 0.37 -6.37
C ALA A 611 -22.82 1.38 -6.18
N GLY A 612 -23.44 1.45 -5.00
CA GLY A 612 -24.50 2.39 -4.65
C GLY A 612 -24.72 2.49 -3.15
N ASP A 613 -25.75 3.25 -2.73
CA ASP A 613 -26.21 3.34 -1.34
C ASP A 613 -26.93 2.05 -0.90
N ILE A 614 -27.56 1.36 -1.85
CA ILE A 614 -28.21 0.06 -1.66
C ILE A 614 -27.79 -0.87 -2.80
N GLU A 615 -27.43 -2.10 -2.46
CA GLU A 615 -26.95 -3.11 -3.41
C GLU A 615 -27.76 -4.39 -3.27
N ILE A 616 -28.08 -5.02 -4.40
CA ILE A 616 -28.84 -6.28 -4.46
C ILE A 616 -28.00 -7.29 -5.21
N PHE A 617 -27.76 -8.45 -4.60
CA PHE A 617 -26.91 -9.51 -5.14
C PHE A 617 -27.73 -10.75 -5.51
N ASP A 618 -27.28 -11.51 -6.49
CA ASP A 618 -27.85 -12.83 -6.80
C ASP A 618 -27.27 -13.92 -5.86
N LYS A 619 -27.75 -15.15 -6.02
CA LYS A 619 -27.26 -16.34 -5.29
C LYS A 619 -25.76 -16.64 -5.47
N ASN A 620 -25.15 -16.13 -6.54
CA ASN A 620 -23.72 -16.29 -6.83
C ASN A 620 -22.90 -15.08 -6.35
N ASN A 621 -23.53 -14.17 -5.59
CA ASN A 621 -22.94 -12.94 -5.10
C ASN A 621 -22.53 -11.94 -6.22
N HIS A 622 -23.18 -12.02 -7.38
CA HIS A 622 -23.05 -10.98 -8.42
C HIS A 622 -24.01 -9.84 -8.16
N LEU A 623 -23.53 -8.61 -8.39
CA LEU A 623 -24.35 -7.40 -8.24
C LEU A 623 -25.42 -7.34 -9.35
N VAL A 624 -26.68 -7.40 -8.96
CA VAL A 624 -27.83 -7.32 -9.87
C VAL A 624 -28.27 -5.88 -10.03
N GLU A 625 -28.46 -5.18 -8.91
CA GLU A 625 -28.95 -3.80 -8.90
C GLU A 625 -28.19 -2.95 -7.88
N ALA A 626 -27.91 -1.71 -8.27
CA ALA A 626 -27.37 -0.69 -7.39
C ALA A 626 -28.31 0.53 -7.38
N ILE A 627 -28.54 1.10 -6.21
CA ILE A 627 -29.41 2.27 -6.03
C ILE A 627 -28.60 3.39 -5.38
N GLU A 628 -28.66 4.56 -5.99
CA GLU A 628 -28.05 5.79 -5.51
C GLU A 628 -29.15 6.81 -5.20
N VAL A 629 -29.11 7.43 -4.02
CA VAL A 629 -30.14 8.36 -3.54
C VAL A 629 -29.52 9.72 -3.24
N LYS A 630 -29.99 10.77 -3.92
CA LYS A 630 -29.47 12.14 -3.81
C LYS A 630 -30.53 13.07 -3.22
N HIS A 631 -30.59 13.12 -1.89
CA HIS A 631 -31.50 14.01 -1.16
C HIS A 631 -31.09 15.49 -1.30
N GLY A 632 -32.05 16.36 -1.63
CA GLY A 632 -31.84 17.80 -1.78
C GLY A 632 -31.14 18.24 -3.08
N GLN A 633 -30.84 17.31 -3.99
CA GLN A 633 -30.12 17.58 -5.24
C GLN A 633 -31.01 17.35 -6.47
N GLU A 634 -30.65 18.01 -7.58
CA GLU A 634 -31.17 17.76 -8.93
C GLU A 634 -30.27 16.79 -9.69
N ILE A 635 -30.83 16.07 -10.66
CA ILE A 635 -30.08 15.07 -11.42
C ILE A 635 -29.36 15.77 -12.56
N THR A 636 -28.04 15.84 -12.43
CA THR A 636 -27.13 16.48 -13.40
C THR A 636 -26.34 15.44 -14.19
N LEU A 637 -25.80 15.85 -15.32
CA LEU A 637 -24.94 15.03 -16.16
C LEU A 637 -23.73 14.49 -15.39
N GLN A 638 -23.19 15.27 -14.44
CA GLN A 638 -22.07 14.84 -13.61
C GLN A 638 -22.43 13.67 -12.68
N ILE A 639 -23.67 13.63 -12.15
CA ILE A 639 -24.14 12.51 -11.33
C ILE A 639 -24.19 11.23 -12.17
N VAL A 640 -24.69 11.32 -13.40
CA VAL A 640 -24.78 10.18 -14.32
C VAL A 640 -23.39 9.71 -14.79
N TYR A 641 -22.43 10.63 -15.00
CA TYR A 641 -21.03 10.25 -15.26
C TYR A 641 -20.41 9.48 -14.10
N ARG A 642 -20.65 9.90 -12.84
CA ARG A 642 -20.19 9.15 -11.67
C ARG A 642 -20.83 7.76 -11.59
N ALA A 643 -22.11 7.66 -11.93
CA ALA A 643 -22.77 6.36 -12.06
C ALA A 643 -22.12 5.51 -13.15
N LYS A 644 -21.77 6.06 -14.32
CA LYS A 644 -21.00 5.34 -15.37
C LYS A 644 -19.69 4.77 -14.81
N GLU A 645 -18.94 5.54 -14.04
CA GLU A 645 -17.70 5.07 -13.41
C GLU A 645 -17.93 3.88 -12.46
N LYS A 646 -18.98 3.94 -11.63
CA LYS A 646 -19.37 2.83 -10.74
C LYS A 646 -19.88 1.61 -11.52
N ILE A 647 -20.63 1.81 -12.61
CA ILE A 647 -21.13 0.75 -13.48
C ILE A 647 -19.98 -0.01 -14.15
N ILE A 648 -18.99 0.72 -14.68
CA ILE A 648 -17.78 0.10 -15.27
C ILE A 648 -17.04 -0.76 -14.23
N GLN A 649 -16.99 -0.30 -12.99
CA GLN A 649 -16.25 -0.97 -11.92
C GLN A 649 -16.98 -2.20 -11.36
N HIS A 650 -18.30 -2.14 -11.19
CA HIS A 650 -19.08 -3.15 -10.47
C HIS A 650 -20.01 -3.98 -11.35
N ASN A 651 -20.22 -3.58 -12.60
CA ASN A 651 -21.02 -4.26 -13.62
C ASN A 651 -22.43 -4.70 -13.17
N PRO A 652 -23.26 -3.81 -12.58
CA PRO A 652 -24.64 -4.15 -12.23
C PRO A 652 -25.53 -4.30 -13.48
N GLY A 653 -26.56 -5.15 -13.40
CA GLY A 653 -27.58 -5.24 -14.44
C GLY A 653 -28.48 -4.01 -14.51
N ARG A 654 -28.82 -3.41 -13.36
CA ARG A 654 -29.56 -2.14 -13.28
C ARG A 654 -28.93 -1.15 -12.32
N TYR A 655 -28.94 0.13 -12.67
CA TYR A 655 -28.47 1.21 -11.83
C TYR A 655 -29.56 2.27 -11.67
N TYR A 656 -29.98 2.52 -10.44
CA TYR A 656 -31.03 3.47 -10.11
C TYR A 656 -30.44 4.76 -9.53
N ILE A 657 -30.88 5.91 -10.00
CA ILE A 657 -30.53 7.22 -9.47
C ILE A 657 -31.83 7.91 -9.05
N PHE A 658 -32.05 8.03 -7.75
CA PHE A 658 -33.22 8.68 -7.16
C PHE A 658 -32.85 10.02 -6.54
N ALA A 659 -33.52 11.10 -6.91
CA ALA A 659 -33.24 12.42 -6.34
C ALA A 659 -34.49 13.17 -5.88
N SER A 660 -34.32 14.19 -5.03
CA SER A 660 -35.44 15.02 -4.56
C SER A 660 -36.01 15.90 -5.67
N LYS A 661 -35.19 16.32 -6.64
CA LYS A 661 -35.59 17.13 -7.79
C LYS A 661 -35.41 16.35 -9.09
N ASP A 662 -36.19 16.70 -10.11
CA ASP A 662 -36.12 16.08 -11.43
C ASP A 662 -34.79 16.34 -12.15
N VAL A 663 -34.66 15.75 -13.34
CA VAL A 663 -33.53 15.97 -14.24
C VAL A 663 -33.42 17.45 -14.59
N LYS A 664 -32.21 18.00 -14.49
CA LYS A 664 -31.94 19.37 -14.90
C LYS A 664 -32.25 19.52 -16.39
N GLU A 665 -33.29 20.29 -16.72
CA GLU A 665 -33.85 20.38 -18.09
C GLU A 665 -32.80 20.70 -19.15
N SER A 666 -31.89 21.64 -18.86
CA SER A 666 -30.79 22.03 -19.76
C SER A 666 -29.77 20.91 -20.07
N GLU A 667 -29.80 19.80 -19.33
CA GLU A 667 -28.89 18.66 -19.47
C GLU A 667 -29.64 17.36 -19.86
N ALA A 668 -30.96 17.40 -20.01
CA ALA A 668 -31.80 16.21 -20.21
C ALA A 668 -31.39 15.38 -21.45
N ASP A 669 -31.16 16.03 -22.59
CA ASP A 669 -30.73 15.33 -23.82
C ASP A 669 -29.37 14.65 -23.66
N LYS A 670 -28.43 15.31 -22.97
CA LYS A 670 -27.09 14.77 -22.71
C LYS A 670 -27.15 13.58 -21.77
N ILE A 671 -27.98 13.66 -20.73
CA ILE A 671 -28.22 12.57 -19.79
C ILE A 671 -28.85 11.37 -20.52
N ASN A 672 -29.87 11.60 -21.35
CA ASN A 672 -30.51 10.54 -22.11
C ASN A 672 -29.54 9.86 -23.11
N ASN A 673 -28.67 10.63 -23.76
CA ASN A 673 -27.64 10.07 -24.64
C ASN A 673 -26.64 9.22 -23.85
N LEU A 674 -26.18 9.69 -22.70
CA LEU A 674 -25.25 8.94 -21.84
C LEU A 674 -25.89 7.65 -21.29
N ILE A 675 -27.17 7.68 -20.92
CA ILE A 675 -27.92 6.48 -20.50
C ILE A 675 -27.97 5.44 -21.63
N LYS A 676 -28.24 5.88 -22.88
CA LYS A 676 -28.24 4.99 -24.05
C LYS A 676 -26.86 4.42 -24.35
N GLU A 677 -25.82 5.24 -24.21
CA GLU A 677 -24.42 4.83 -24.35
C GLU A 677 -24.08 3.75 -23.32
N ILE A 678 -24.39 3.95 -22.04
CA ILE A 678 -24.16 2.96 -20.98
C ILE A 678 -24.89 1.64 -21.28
N ALA A 679 -26.15 1.71 -21.70
CA ALA A 679 -26.91 0.51 -22.04
C ALA A 679 -26.31 -0.26 -23.23
N THR A 680 -25.75 0.46 -24.21
CA THR A 680 -25.18 -0.15 -25.43
C THR A 680 -23.77 -0.69 -25.20
N GLU A 681 -22.93 0.06 -24.48
CA GLU A 681 -21.52 -0.29 -24.25
C GLU A 681 -21.32 -1.26 -23.09
N HIS A 682 -22.16 -1.16 -22.05
CA HIS A 682 -21.98 -1.89 -20.79
C HIS A 682 -23.14 -2.82 -20.44
N GLY A 683 -24.24 -2.83 -21.22
CA GLY A 683 -25.39 -3.71 -20.97
C GLY A 683 -26.18 -3.37 -19.69
N CYS A 684 -25.88 -2.26 -19.02
CA CYS A 684 -26.53 -1.83 -17.78
C CYS A 684 -27.72 -0.90 -18.06
N GLN A 685 -28.88 -1.17 -17.46
CA GLN A 685 -30.03 -0.27 -17.53
C GLN A 685 -29.92 0.81 -16.46
N VAL A 686 -29.81 2.08 -16.87
CA VAL A 686 -29.81 3.22 -15.94
C VAL A 686 -31.21 3.82 -15.85
N ILE A 687 -31.75 3.88 -14.62
CA ILE A 687 -33.09 4.42 -14.33
C ILE A 687 -32.95 5.66 -13.44
N VAL A 688 -33.56 6.76 -13.89
CA VAL A 688 -33.49 8.06 -13.22
C VAL A 688 -34.90 8.47 -12.81
N ASN A 689 -35.14 8.76 -11.53
CA ASN A 689 -36.49 9.10 -11.02
C ASN A 689 -36.47 9.96 -9.75
N GLY A 690 -37.63 10.48 -9.34
CA GLY A 690 -37.80 11.21 -8.08
C GLY A 690 -37.92 10.28 -6.87
N ILE A 691 -37.42 10.69 -5.70
CA ILE A 691 -37.50 9.94 -4.44
C ILE A 691 -38.95 9.64 -4.06
N MET A 692 -39.78 10.67 -3.89
CA MET A 692 -41.17 10.50 -3.40
C MET A 692 -42.07 9.75 -4.40
N PRO A 693 -42.05 10.04 -5.72
CA PRO A 693 -42.79 9.26 -6.70
C PRO A 693 -42.41 7.77 -6.70
N THR A 694 -41.12 7.46 -6.56
CA THR A 694 -40.63 6.07 -6.54
C THR A 694 -41.05 5.34 -5.27
N ILE A 695 -40.92 5.96 -4.09
CA ILE A 695 -41.40 5.38 -2.83
C ILE A 695 -42.91 5.08 -2.93
N LYS A 696 -43.70 6.05 -3.40
CA LYS A 696 -45.15 5.87 -3.60
C LYS A 696 -45.46 4.71 -4.55
N TYR A 697 -44.66 4.54 -5.61
CA TYR A 697 -44.81 3.43 -6.55
C TYR A 697 -44.47 2.10 -5.87
N TYR A 698 -43.35 2.00 -5.15
CA TYR A 698 -42.96 0.76 -4.49
C TYR A 698 -43.90 0.37 -3.35
N LEU A 699 -44.45 1.32 -2.60
CA LEU A 699 -45.47 1.04 -1.58
C LEU A 699 -46.76 0.44 -2.16
N ARG A 700 -47.02 0.57 -3.48
CA ARG A 700 -48.13 -0.12 -4.16
C ARG A 700 -47.82 -1.55 -4.54
N LEU A 701 -46.53 -1.93 -4.54
CA LEU A 701 -46.08 -3.27 -4.90
C LEU A 701 -46.02 -4.20 -3.69
N ILE A 702 -45.98 -3.65 -2.47
CA ILE A 702 -45.92 -4.43 -1.24
C ILE A 702 -47.31 -4.76 -0.71
N MET A 703 -47.43 -5.88 0.00
CA MET A 703 -48.70 -6.34 0.56
C MET A 703 -49.17 -5.50 1.75
N SER A 704 -48.24 -5.01 2.58
CA SER A 704 -48.53 -4.31 3.83
C SER A 704 -47.69 -3.04 3.95
N VAL A 705 -48.36 -1.87 3.98
CA VAL A 705 -47.70 -0.60 4.30
C VAL A 705 -47.31 -0.50 5.77
N THR A 706 -47.98 -1.27 6.64
CA THR A 706 -47.64 -1.38 8.06
C THR A 706 -46.28 -2.03 8.24
N ASP A 707 -46.00 -3.12 7.51
CA ASP A 707 -44.72 -3.82 7.56
C ASP A 707 -43.58 -2.88 7.14
N PHE A 708 -43.84 -2.02 6.15
CA PHE A 708 -42.90 -0.97 5.78
C PHE A 708 -42.63 0.02 6.92
N ILE A 709 -43.66 0.48 7.63
CA ILE A 709 -43.49 1.41 8.76
C ILE A 709 -42.71 0.73 9.88
N GLU A 710 -42.97 -0.54 10.18
CA GLU A 710 -42.23 -1.31 11.19
C GLU A 710 -40.76 -1.49 10.80
N GLU A 711 -40.48 -1.92 9.58
CA GLU A 711 -39.11 -2.09 9.07
C GLU A 711 -38.36 -0.76 9.04
N TYR A 712 -39.01 0.33 8.58
CA TYR A 712 -38.44 1.68 8.62
C TYR A 712 -38.15 2.13 10.05
N SER A 713 -39.09 1.93 10.97
CA SER A 713 -38.95 2.30 12.39
C SER A 713 -37.79 1.58 13.07
N GLN A 714 -37.64 0.26 12.84
CA GLN A 714 -36.53 -0.54 13.36
C GLN A 714 -35.17 -0.06 12.82
N LEU A 715 -35.11 0.33 11.54
CA LEU A 715 -33.90 0.87 10.95
C LEU A 715 -33.57 2.26 11.50
N ILE A 716 -34.56 3.13 11.72
CA ILE A 716 -34.37 4.43 12.38
C ILE A 716 -33.85 4.26 13.81
N GLU A 717 -34.42 3.32 14.57
CA GLU A 717 -34.02 3.03 15.94
C GLU A 717 -32.56 2.56 16.02
N SER A 718 -32.19 1.61 15.17
CA SER A 718 -30.87 0.96 15.16
C SER A 718 -29.76 1.74 14.45
N ASP A 719 -30.10 2.76 13.65
CA ASP A 719 -29.09 3.55 12.92
C ASP A 719 -28.27 4.43 13.87
N ASN A 720 -26.93 4.32 13.76
CA ASN A 720 -25.96 5.03 14.60
C ASN A 720 -25.57 6.41 14.05
N GLU A 721 -25.94 6.75 12.82
CA GLU A 721 -25.67 8.05 12.21
C GLU A 721 -26.82 9.04 12.40
N LEU A 722 -28.03 8.53 12.57
CA LEU A 722 -29.17 9.34 12.98
C LEU A 722 -29.02 9.79 14.43
N GLN A 723 -29.00 11.11 14.61
CA GLN A 723 -29.04 11.74 15.93
C GLN A 723 -30.43 11.61 16.57
N LYS A 724 -30.47 11.72 17.90
CA LYS A 724 -31.69 11.72 18.73
C LYS A 724 -32.86 12.50 18.13
N ILE A 725 -32.62 13.72 17.64
CA ILE A 725 -33.67 14.58 17.05
C ILE A 725 -34.36 13.97 15.83
N HIS A 726 -33.66 13.18 15.00
CA HIS A 726 -34.27 12.50 13.84
C HIS A 726 -35.21 11.38 14.29
N LYS A 727 -34.83 10.66 15.34
CA LYS A 727 -35.58 9.56 15.93
C LYS A 727 -36.81 10.08 16.68
N GLU A 728 -36.63 11.14 17.47
CA GLU A 728 -37.73 11.84 18.16
C GLU A 728 -38.75 12.41 17.18
N LYS A 729 -38.30 13.01 16.06
CA LYS A 729 -39.22 13.50 15.03
C LYS A 729 -40.02 12.37 14.38
N TRP A 730 -39.43 11.18 14.22
CA TRP A 730 -40.17 10.02 13.76
C TRP A 730 -41.23 9.57 14.78
N ASN A 731 -40.91 9.57 16.08
CA ASN A 731 -41.89 9.32 17.15
C ASN A 731 -43.03 10.35 17.16
N GLU A 732 -42.72 11.64 16.95
CA GLU A 732 -43.74 12.69 16.83
C GLU A 732 -44.70 12.43 15.65
N ILE A 733 -44.15 12.04 14.51
CA ILE A 733 -44.93 11.70 13.31
C ILE A 733 -45.80 10.46 13.57
N LEU A 734 -45.21 9.37 14.08
CA LEU A 734 -45.94 8.16 14.44
C LEU A 734 -47.04 8.43 15.46
N GLY A 735 -46.81 9.31 16.44
CA GLY A 735 -47.79 9.67 17.46
C GLY A 735 -49.04 10.30 16.85
N ARG A 736 -48.89 11.14 15.82
CA ARG A 736 -50.03 11.69 15.07
C ARG A 736 -50.75 10.64 14.24
N LEU A 737 -50.01 9.71 13.63
CA LEU A 737 -50.59 8.59 12.87
C LEU A 737 -51.42 7.62 13.71
N MET A 738 -51.29 7.64 15.04
CA MET A 738 -52.11 6.83 15.95
C MET A 738 -53.41 7.54 16.39
N ILE A 739 -53.49 8.86 16.24
CA ILE A 739 -54.61 9.70 16.69
C ILE A 739 -55.59 9.98 15.53
N GLU A 740 -55.09 10.03 14.30
CA GLU A 740 -55.87 10.05 13.04
C GLU A 740 -56.43 8.67 12.69
#